data_AF-A0A662K388-F1
#
_entry.id   AF-A0A662K388-F1
#
_cell.length_a   1.000
_cell.length_b   1.000
_cell.length_c   1.000
_cell.angle_alpha   90.00
_cell.angle_beta   90.00
_cell.angle_gamma   90.00
#
_symmetry.space_group_name_H-M   'P 1'
#
loop_
_entity.id
_entity.type
_entity.pdbx_description
1 polymer ?
#
loop_
_entity_poly.entity_id
_entity_poly.type
_entity_poly.pdbx_seq_one_letter_code
_entity_poly.pdbx_strand_id
1 'polypeptide(L)'
;MNKRGYAGAASAVVIIMLLNSFLPAAVVADSNIKNTIKGYDKGVSWANVVPLKKITFVNFDENSYLDDYAYLAAVPTTVFYDKTSGKLFSYPLLYYQDPYPMEEDKERSLNARQGIEYFMEDWMSYCNGELDGMTLINVPESKVKQWSSRNVTEIKGDDPYSIAADIALHDWSYSDNAIVAVVEKNFSDNVISYSNRISDSLASSKVKKKRLTLPQINIITPNFVDFSVPEEYKYIKARLWYPCFYFAINLPGFFNAVNISFPPGDPNLELFCKYNDQWMQVSATFGWNQKFGMDLDYTSTYVYSNGPWRAAITDVPTHGIKDRKEPIEVHHTLGLFAYGRYGTFLEALRNNLNVKYNIDITMCPGKVVKLPENPPYGCRNVTFKLTWDNPSIDLGFSLIGPSGEEILTASEENTNGYQEFNLSQLGECQDGENYSICVFSMNNVSSEVHFDIDYSWEQGIQKNEGDSLSSATEGAVLASTLNAPLLYTSQKNLPKSTEDTLYKLGVKHIYIVDIGNNLDSEVLEKIKRIATVKRHFTTLKEVYNAIREETRSNDIVFSTIDSWSYWYVNERRPAGEYLGALFIGPAAYIAAHHGTPVLIVENHPRLSSAVVWHKEFWRRNAYNPNAPQALPSVANMYITGTRVYDILKDYGFDRAGMESIITVAGQYDIGITWDRMFFGRATPGRFFGSPVDTGYWICRNVFYPALIFVNPALDPDGISLINGSSSHRRALFPWTKLGLVIDKPSQEEKFKYPVLQTFLCYNHRFNERGSKYWGWKYTCADGMIPGESPSFNAIDNGVRLKYEGISGAFFPDFTSSEIIPLYLSRGGYGNVFSTNFSAVTTNLNRGVILWIG
;
A
#
# COMPACT_ATOMS: atom_id res chain seq x y z
N MET A 1 14.48 18.57 -90.55
CA MET A 1 15.76 19.17 -90.10
C MET A 1 15.43 20.52 -89.47
N ASN A 2 15.80 20.91 -88.26
CA ASN A 2 16.49 20.32 -87.10
C ASN A 2 15.91 21.11 -85.92
N LYS A 3 15.17 20.55 -84.96
CA LYS A 3 15.57 19.58 -83.93
C LYS A 3 16.91 19.93 -83.27
N ARG A 4 16.94 21.00 -82.46
CA ARG A 4 17.89 21.23 -81.35
C ARG A 4 17.36 22.40 -80.52
N GLY A 5 16.58 22.11 -79.49
CA GLY A 5 16.05 23.14 -78.57
C GLY A 5 15.18 22.60 -77.45
N TYR A 6 14.39 21.55 -77.70
CA TYR A 6 13.44 21.03 -76.72
C TYR A 6 13.86 19.74 -76.01
N ALA A 7 14.99 19.12 -76.40
CA ALA A 7 15.48 17.90 -75.75
C ALA A 7 16.36 18.17 -74.51
N GLY A 8 16.96 19.36 -74.38
CA GLY A 8 17.85 19.70 -73.27
C GLY A 8 17.12 20.08 -71.98
N ALA A 9 16.02 20.84 -72.09
CA ALA A 9 15.25 21.27 -70.92
C ALA A 9 14.41 20.14 -70.32
N ALA A 10 13.82 19.27 -71.17
CA ALA A 10 13.06 18.11 -70.70
C ALA A 10 13.98 17.05 -70.07
N SER A 11 15.19 16.84 -70.60
CA SER A 11 16.15 15.88 -70.02
C SER A 11 16.76 16.38 -68.71
N ALA A 12 16.96 17.69 -68.52
CA ALA A 12 17.45 18.24 -67.27
C ALA A 12 16.40 18.18 -66.14
N VAL A 13 15.12 18.40 -66.46
CA VAL A 13 14.02 18.28 -65.49
C VAL A 13 13.76 16.82 -65.11
N VAL A 14 13.87 15.89 -66.07
CA VAL A 14 13.73 14.45 -65.80
C VAL A 14 14.94 13.89 -65.05
N ILE A 15 16.16 14.41 -65.26
CA ILE A 15 17.35 14.01 -64.50
C ILE A 15 17.34 14.61 -63.07
N ILE A 16 16.81 15.81 -62.86
CA ILE A 16 16.60 16.38 -61.52
C ILE A 16 15.45 15.66 -60.77
N MET A 17 14.42 15.20 -61.48
CA MET A 17 13.36 14.36 -60.91
C MET A 17 13.80 12.92 -60.65
N LEU A 18 14.72 12.36 -61.44
CA LEU A 18 15.28 11.01 -61.25
C LEU A 18 16.45 10.95 -60.25
N LEU A 19 17.14 12.06 -60.02
CA LEU A 19 18.17 12.15 -58.96
C LEU A 19 17.56 12.38 -57.57
N ASN A 20 16.29 12.80 -57.49
CA ASN A 20 15.52 12.82 -56.24
C ASN A 20 14.84 11.48 -55.90
N SER A 21 14.90 10.48 -56.78
CA SER A 21 14.29 9.16 -56.55
C SER A 21 15.29 8.04 -56.21
N PHE A 22 16.57 8.38 -56.02
CA PHE A 22 17.62 7.42 -55.59
C PHE A 22 18.53 7.96 -54.48
N LEU A 23 17.93 8.61 -53.47
CA LEU A 23 18.53 8.72 -52.14
C LEU A 23 17.70 7.89 -51.16
N PRO A 24 18.32 7.03 -50.33
CA PRO A 24 17.59 6.21 -49.38
C PRO A 24 16.97 7.10 -48.30
N ALA A 25 15.71 7.49 -48.50
CA ALA A 25 14.90 8.22 -47.54
C ALA A 25 14.75 7.48 -46.19
N ALA A 26 15.11 6.19 -46.15
CA ALA A 26 15.11 5.38 -44.95
C ALA A 26 16.20 5.73 -43.91
N VAL A 27 17.27 6.47 -44.27
CA VAL A 27 18.39 6.73 -43.34
C VAL A 27 18.37 8.16 -42.75
N VAL A 28 17.64 9.09 -43.35
CA VAL A 28 17.61 10.51 -42.90
C VAL A 28 16.30 10.89 -42.19
N ALA A 29 15.21 10.14 -42.41
CA ALA A 29 13.96 10.32 -41.66
C ALA A 29 14.06 9.80 -40.21
N ASP A 30 14.78 8.69 -40.02
CA ASP A 30 14.94 8.01 -38.73
C ASP A 30 15.78 8.83 -37.72
N SER A 31 16.73 9.63 -38.22
CA SER A 31 17.55 10.53 -37.39
C SER A 31 16.84 11.82 -36.97
N ASN A 32 15.82 12.27 -37.72
CA ASN A 32 15.11 13.50 -37.41
C ASN A 32 13.96 13.29 -36.42
N ILE A 33 13.16 12.22 -36.53
CA ILE A 33 12.01 11.95 -35.63
C ILE A 33 12.42 11.86 -34.14
N LYS A 34 13.58 11.25 -33.86
CA LYS A 34 14.12 11.16 -32.49
C LYS A 34 14.31 12.53 -31.84
N ASN A 35 14.68 13.55 -32.63
CA ASN A 35 14.96 14.90 -32.15
C ASN A 35 13.75 15.85 -32.19
N THR A 36 12.70 15.59 -32.99
CA THR A 36 11.57 16.54 -33.16
C THR A 36 10.47 16.43 -32.09
N ILE A 37 10.17 15.24 -31.59
CA ILE A 37 9.09 15.03 -30.61
C ILE A 37 9.68 15.04 -29.19
N LYS A 38 9.50 16.11 -28.42
CA LYS A 38 10.00 16.17 -27.03
C LYS A 38 8.98 15.55 -26.07
N GLY A 39 9.43 14.57 -25.29
CA GLY A 39 8.72 14.03 -24.13
C GLY A 39 9.46 14.38 -22.83
N TYR A 40 8.90 14.02 -21.68
CA TYR A 40 9.62 14.11 -20.41
C TYR A 40 10.38 12.81 -20.12
N ASP A 41 11.55 12.96 -19.50
CA ASP A 41 12.47 11.89 -19.09
C ASP A 41 12.55 11.75 -17.56
N LYS A 42 11.83 12.61 -16.82
CA LYS A 42 11.72 12.58 -15.37
C LYS A 42 10.29 12.18 -15.01
N GLY A 43 10.07 10.90 -14.78
CA GLY A 43 8.77 10.35 -14.41
C GLY A 43 8.94 8.91 -13.90
N VAL A 44 7.82 8.23 -13.68
CA VAL A 44 7.80 6.84 -13.20
C VAL A 44 8.00 5.81 -14.31
N SER A 45 8.03 6.25 -15.58
CA SER A 45 7.98 5.34 -16.71
C SER A 45 9.34 4.79 -17.15
N TRP A 46 9.35 3.57 -17.67
CA TRP A 46 10.58 2.88 -18.12
C TRP A 46 11.21 3.47 -19.39
N ALA A 47 10.47 4.32 -20.12
CA ALA A 47 10.95 5.08 -21.27
C ALA A 47 10.36 6.49 -21.27
N ASN A 48 10.96 7.39 -22.06
CA ASN A 48 10.52 8.79 -22.15
C ASN A 48 9.07 8.88 -22.65
N VAL A 49 8.26 9.66 -21.95
CA VAL A 49 6.83 9.77 -22.23
C VAL A 49 6.51 11.03 -23.02
N VAL A 50 5.76 10.86 -24.09
CA VAL A 50 5.15 11.92 -24.89
C VAL A 50 3.66 11.96 -24.56
N PRO A 51 3.21 12.90 -23.71
CA PRO A 51 1.79 13.05 -23.40
C PRO A 51 1.02 13.54 -24.64
N LEU A 52 -0.02 12.81 -25.02
CA LEU A 52 -0.97 13.22 -26.07
C LEU A 52 -2.14 13.96 -25.44
N LYS A 53 -2.65 15.02 -26.07
CA LYS A 53 -3.80 15.81 -25.56
C LYS A 53 -5.15 15.10 -25.79
N LYS A 54 -5.22 13.83 -25.41
CA LYS A 54 -6.38 12.95 -25.56
C LYS A 54 -6.89 12.49 -24.20
N ILE A 55 -8.03 11.80 -24.20
CA ILE A 55 -8.52 11.03 -23.05
C ILE A 55 -9.37 9.85 -23.51
N THR A 56 -9.32 8.74 -22.78
CA THR A 56 -10.30 7.65 -22.88
C THR A 56 -11.07 7.52 -21.57
N PHE A 57 -12.39 7.45 -21.66
CA PHE A 57 -13.27 7.09 -20.56
C PHE A 57 -13.93 5.73 -20.80
N VAL A 58 -13.94 4.88 -19.77
CA VAL A 58 -14.68 3.62 -19.74
C VAL A 58 -15.78 3.73 -18.69
N ASN A 59 -17.02 3.43 -19.03
CA ASN A 59 -18.12 3.51 -18.06
C ASN A 59 -17.91 2.47 -16.95
N PHE A 60 -17.78 2.93 -15.70
CA PHE A 60 -17.62 2.05 -14.55
C PHE A 60 -18.86 1.16 -14.36
N ASP A 61 -18.63 -0.13 -14.14
CA ASP A 61 -19.68 -1.12 -13.88
C ASP A 61 -19.36 -1.89 -12.59
N GLU A 62 -20.13 -1.61 -11.54
CA GLU A 62 -19.95 -2.26 -10.24
C GLU A 62 -20.44 -3.72 -10.19
N ASN A 63 -21.07 -4.22 -11.26
CA ASN A 63 -21.77 -5.51 -11.28
C ASN A 63 -21.18 -6.53 -12.28
N SER A 64 -20.32 -6.11 -13.22
CA SER A 64 -19.75 -7.02 -14.23
C SER A 64 -18.32 -6.63 -14.60
N TYR A 65 -17.52 -7.58 -15.09
CA TYR A 65 -16.14 -7.31 -15.55
C TYR A 65 -16.05 -6.67 -16.95
N LEU A 66 -17.17 -6.24 -17.53
CA LEU A 66 -17.18 -5.71 -18.90
C LEU A 66 -16.34 -4.44 -19.01
N ASP A 67 -16.41 -3.56 -18.00
CA ASP A 67 -15.63 -2.34 -17.94
C ASP A 67 -14.14 -2.63 -17.72
N ASP A 68 -13.77 -3.62 -16.91
CA ASP A 68 -12.40 -4.09 -16.75
C ASP A 68 -11.80 -4.59 -18.07
N TYR A 69 -12.50 -5.47 -18.79
CA TYR A 69 -12.03 -5.94 -20.11
C TYR A 69 -11.92 -4.81 -21.13
N ALA A 70 -12.85 -3.85 -21.11
CA ALA A 70 -12.81 -2.66 -21.95
C ALA A 70 -11.63 -1.75 -21.61
N TYR A 71 -11.37 -1.53 -20.31
CA TYR A 71 -10.24 -0.76 -19.81
C TYR A 71 -8.92 -1.41 -20.22
N LEU A 72 -8.78 -2.72 -20.01
CA LEU A 72 -7.61 -3.50 -20.43
C LEU A 72 -7.36 -3.44 -21.95
N ALA A 73 -8.41 -3.53 -22.77
CA ALA A 73 -8.30 -3.39 -24.22
C ALA A 73 -7.87 -1.97 -24.67
N ALA A 74 -8.16 -0.94 -23.86
CA ALA A 74 -7.75 0.44 -24.10
C ALA A 74 -6.34 0.77 -23.59
N VAL A 75 -5.71 -0.09 -22.78
CA VAL A 75 -4.31 0.13 -22.33
C VAL A 75 -3.35 0.30 -23.52
N PRO A 76 -3.29 -0.61 -24.51
CA PRO A 76 -2.34 -0.46 -25.63
C PRO A 76 -2.66 0.71 -26.58
N THR A 77 -3.82 1.37 -26.48
CA THR A 77 -4.10 2.61 -27.23
C THR A 77 -3.71 3.86 -26.44
N THR A 78 -3.81 3.78 -25.12
CA THR A 78 -3.59 4.90 -24.19
C THR A 78 -2.17 4.98 -23.67
N VAL A 79 -1.41 3.89 -23.69
CA VAL A 79 0.04 3.87 -23.44
C VAL A 79 0.67 2.81 -24.36
N PHE A 80 1.58 3.22 -25.24
CA PHE A 80 2.26 2.30 -26.16
C PHE A 80 3.68 2.73 -26.49
N TYR A 81 4.54 1.74 -26.68
CA TYR A 81 5.94 1.96 -26.99
C TYR A 81 6.20 1.96 -28.50
N ASP A 82 6.56 3.12 -29.05
CA ASP A 82 7.02 3.19 -30.43
C ASP A 82 8.52 2.86 -30.50
N LYS A 83 8.83 1.65 -31.00
CA LYS A 83 10.20 1.16 -31.20
C LYS A 83 11.03 2.05 -32.12
N THR A 84 10.40 2.79 -33.05
CA THR A 84 11.08 3.66 -34.01
C THR A 84 11.67 4.89 -33.32
N SER A 85 10.84 5.61 -32.55
CA SER A 85 11.27 6.78 -31.79
C SER A 85 11.93 6.45 -30.45
N GLY A 86 11.70 5.25 -29.90
CA GLY A 86 12.18 4.82 -28.59
C GLY A 86 11.46 5.53 -27.44
N LYS A 87 10.16 5.82 -27.59
CA LYS A 87 9.35 6.62 -26.66
C LYS A 87 8.03 5.95 -26.36
N LEU A 88 7.49 6.22 -25.18
CA LEU A 88 6.11 5.92 -24.83
C LEU A 88 5.23 7.09 -25.25
N PHE A 89 4.19 6.82 -26.01
CA PHE A 89 3.10 7.76 -26.20
C PHE A 89 2.02 7.41 -25.20
N SER A 90 1.55 8.39 -24.44
CA SER A 90 0.55 8.13 -23.41
C SER A 90 -0.44 9.27 -23.22
N TYR A 91 -1.66 8.94 -22.83
CA TYR A 91 -2.69 9.88 -22.37
C TYR A 91 -3.60 9.21 -21.33
N PRO A 92 -4.41 9.98 -20.58
CA PRO A 92 -5.20 9.44 -19.49
C PRO A 92 -6.23 8.41 -19.96
N LEU A 93 -6.31 7.31 -19.22
CA LEU A 93 -7.33 6.29 -19.30
C LEU A 93 -8.05 6.22 -17.95
N LEU A 94 -9.33 6.54 -17.91
CA LEU A 94 -10.09 6.67 -16.67
C LEU A 94 -11.38 5.86 -16.73
N TYR A 95 -11.80 5.35 -15.59
CA TYR A 95 -13.21 5.01 -15.42
C TYR A 95 -14.03 6.30 -15.33
N TYR A 96 -15.20 6.30 -15.93
CA TYR A 96 -16.23 7.31 -15.77
C TYR A 96 -17.25 6.81 -14.75
N GLN A 97 -17.49 7.61 -13.71
CA GLN A 97 -18.55 7.40 -12.73
C GLN A 97 -19.55 8.56 -12.82
N ASP A 98 -20.84 8.26 -12.73
CA ASP A 98 -21.85 9.29 -12.53
C ASP A 98 -21.70 9.95 -11.14
N PRO A 99 -22.17 11.20 -10.97
CA PRO A 99 -22.22 11.82 -9.65
C PRO A 99 -22.96 10.92 -8.66
N TYR A 100 -22.30 10.54 -7.57
CA TYR A 100 -22.90 9.74 -6.52
C TYR A 100 -23.88 10.61 -5.70
N PRO A 101 -25.16 10.21 -5.52
CA PRO A 101 -26.15 10.98 -4.78
C PRO A 101 -25.92 10.83 -3.27
N MET A 102 -24.91 11.53 -2.76
CA MET A 102 -24.53 11.48 -1.34
C MET A 102 -25.66 12.01 -0.45
N GLU A 103 -26.24 11.17 0.40
CA GLU A 103 -27.26 11.55 1.38
C GLU A 103 -26.63 11.93 2.73
N GLU A 104 -25.55 11.23 3.10
CA GLU A 104 -24.84 11.43 4.37
C GLU A 104 -23.33 11.66 4.14
N ASP A 105 -22.71 12.50 4.97
CA ASP A 105 -21.25 12.78 4.91
C ASP A 105 -20.36 11.53 5.03
N LYS A 106 -20.87 10.43 5.61
CA LYS A 106 -20.14 9.16 5.73
C LYS A 106 -19.93 8.49 4.36
N GLU A 107 -20.75 8.80 3.36
CA GLU A 107 -20.73 8.18 2.02
C GLU A 107 -19.72 8.84 1.07
N ARG A 108 -18.98 9.86 1.53
CA ARG A 108 -18.01 10.59 0.71
C ARG A 108 -16.98 9.70 0.02
N SER A 109 -16.62 8.56 0.62
CA SER A 109 -15.71 7.55 0.05
C SER A 109 -16.28 6.81 -1.17
N LEU A 110 -17.58 6.92 -1.45
CA LEU A 110 -18.24 6.31 -2.61
C LEU A 110 -18.31 7.26 -3.83
N ASN A 111 -18.01 8.54 -3.63
CA ASN A 111 -18.09 9.58 -4.66
C ASN A 111 -16.72 9.85 -5.32
N ALA A 112 -16.24 8.91 -6.13
CA ALA A 112 -14.97 9.06 -6.85
C ALA A 112 -15.04 10.11 -7.97
N ARG A 113 -16.25 10.51 -8.40
CA ARG A 113 -16.49 11.55 -9.41
C ARG A 113 -15.75 12.86 -9.12
N GLN A 114 -15.68 13.30 -7.87
CA GLN A 114 -14.97 14.54 -7.51
C GLN A 114 -13.50 14.49 -7.90
N GLY A 115 -12.85 13.34 -7.70
CA GLY A 115 -11.45 13.17 -8.06
C GLY A 115 -11.20 13.17 -9.57
N ILE A 116 -12.14 12.62 -10.36
CA ILE A 116 -12.13 12.73 -11.83
C ILE A 116 -12.18 14.21 -12.24
N GLU A 117 -13.08 15.00 -11.64
CA GLU A 117 -13.25 16.42 -11.97
C GLU A 117 -11.99 17.23 -11.67
N TYR A 118 -11.38 17.02 -10.49
CA TYR A 118 -10.12 17.67 -10.14
C TYR A 118 -8.96 17.27 -11.07
N PHE A 119 -8.84 16.00 -11.42
CA PHE A 119 -7.83 15.57 -12.38
C PHE A 119 -8.07 16.19 -13.76
N MET A 120 -9.33 16.22 -14.21
CA MET A 120 -9.69 16.79 -15.50
C MET A 120 -9.49 18.30 -15.57
N GLU A 121 -9.65 19.03 -14.47
CA GLU A 121 -9.32 20.46 -14.41
C GLU A 121 -7.83 20.70 -14.75
N ASP A 122 -6.93 19.93 -14.13
CA ASP A 122 -5.49 19.98 -14.38
C ASP A 122 -5.17 19.56 -15.83
N TRP A 123 -5.78 18.47 -16.30
CA TRP A 123 -5.53 17.93 -17.63
C TRP A 123 -6.05 18.84 -18.76
N MET A 124 -7.25 19.38 -18.61
CA MET A 124 -7.81 20.36 -19.54
C MET A 124 -6.96 21.63 -19.57
N SER A 125 -6.46 22.09 -18.43
CA SER A 125 -5.52 23.22 -18.35
C SER A 125 -4.24 22.93 -19.14
N TYR A 126 -3.66 21.74 -18.99
CA TYR A 126 -2.51 21.29 -19.78
C TYR A 126 -2.82 21.25 -21.29
N CYS A 127 -4.06 20.90 -21.64
CA CYS A 127 -4.51 20.86 -23.04
C CYS A 127 -4.82 22.26 -23.63
N ASN A 128 -4.80 23.33 -22.83
CA ASN A 128 -5.27 24.68 -23.15
C ASN A 128 -6.80 24.77 -23.34
N GLY A 129 -7.56 24.01 -22.55
CA GLY A 129 -9.02 24.04 -22.50
C GLY A 129 -9.74 23.22 -23.58
N GLU A 130 -9.03 22.59 -24.51
CA GLU A 130 -9.60 21.75 -25.58
C GLU A 130 -8.72 20.52 -25.85
N LEU A 131 -9.32 19.33 -25.84
CA LEU A 131 -8.67 18.06 -26.18
C LEU A 131 -8.58 17.86 -27.70
N ASP A 132 -7.54 17.19 -28.17
CA ASP A 132 -7.43 16.75 -29.56
C ASP A 132 -8.36 15.56 -29.87
N GLY A 133 -8.69 14.74 -28.87
CA GLY A 133 -9.59 13.60 -29.00
C GLY A 133 -10.09 13.06 -27.67
N MET A 134 -11.31 12.56 -27.68
CA MET A 134 -11.97 11.91 -26.54
C MET A 134 -12.63 10.63 -27.01
N THR A 135 -12.22 9.49 -26.43
CA THR A 135 -12.83 8.19 -26.69
C THR A 135 -13.71 7.80 -25.50
N LEU A 136 -14.95 7.42 -25.78
CA LEU A 136 -15.96 7.08 -24.81
C LEU A 136 -16.41 5.62 -25.02
N ILE A 137 -16.04 4.74 -24.10
CA ILE A 137 -16.40 3.33 -24.16
C ILE A 137 -17.56 3.10 -23.19
N ASN A 138 -18.75 2.82 -23.74
CA ASN A 138 -20.02 2.72 -23.02
C ASN A 138 -20.42 3.96 -22.20
N VAL A 139 -19.76 5.11 -22.41
CA VAL A 139 -20.12 6.40 -21.80
C VAL A 139 -20.91 7.24 -22.80
N PRO A 140 -22.15 7.66 -22.50
CA PRO A 140 -22.87 8.59 -23.36
C PRO A 140 -22.17 9.95 -23.46
N GLU A 141 -22.00 10.48 -24.67
CA GLU A 141 -21.40 11.81 -24.91
C GLU A 141 -22.10 12.93 -24.10
N SER A 142 -23.39 12.79 -23.84
CA SER A 142 -24.15 13.77 -23.06
C SER A 142 -23.63 13.98 -21.63
N LYS A 143 -22.89 13.02 -21.07
CA LYS A 143 -22.37 13.04 -19.70
C LYS A 143 -21.01 13.73 -19.54
N VAL A 144 -20.36 14.08 -20.64
CA VAL A 144 -18.97 14.61 -20.65
C VAL A 144 -18.85 15.99 -21.31
N LYS A 145 -19.98 16.66 -21.61
CA LYS A 145 -20.03 17.95 -22.32
C LYS A 145 -19.23 19.09 -21.69
N GLN A 146 -18.92 18.99 -20.40
CA GLN A 146 -18.10 19.94 -19.67
C GLN A 146 -16.63 19.95 -20.12
N TRP A 147 -16.14 18.88 -20.75
CA TRP A 147 -14.77 18.78 -21.25
C TRP A 147 -14.75 18.86 -22.77
N SER A 148 -14.29 19.99 -23.31
CA SER A 148 -14.26 20.23 -24.75
C SER A 148 -13.24 19.33 -25.47
N SER A 149 -13.64 18.77 -26.60
CA SER A 149 -12.77 17.96 -27.48
C SER A 149 -13.10 18.24 -28.94
N ARG A 150 -12.06 18.27 -29.79
CA ARG A 150 -12.21 18.42 -31.25
C ARG A 150 -12.89 17.23 -31.90
N ASN A 151 -12.61 16.03 -31.37
CA ASN A 151 -13.15 14.78 -31.85
C ASN A 151 -13.66 13.98 -30.66
N VAL A 152 -14.89 13.48 -30.74
CA VAL A 152 -15.46 12.54 -29.79
C VAL A 152 -15.80 11.26 -30.54
N THR A 153 -15.34 10.13 -30.02
CA THR A 153 -15.68 8.79 -30.55
C THR A 153 -16.41 8.02 -29.47
N GLU A 154 -17.60 7.51 -29.79
CA GLU A 154 -18.33 6.58 -28.93
C GLU A 154 -18.14 5.14 -29.42
N ILE A 155 -17.70 4.25 -28.53
CA ILE A 155 -17.67 2.80 -28.72
C ILE A 155 -18.72 2.20 -27.78
N LYS A 156 -19.64 1.40 -28.33
CA LYS A 156 -20.77 0.82 -27.60
C LYS A 156 -20.78 -0.68 -27.81
N GLY A 157 -20.78 -1.44 -26.72
CA GLY A 157 -20.84 -2.90 -26.78
C GLY A 157 -21.26 -3.50 -25.44
N ASP A 158 -21.77 -4.73 -25.49
CA ASP A 158 -22.25 -5.49 -24.34
C ASP A 158 -21.46 -6.79 -24.12
N ASP A 159 -20.36 -6.97 -24.87
CA ASP A 159 -19.45 -8.10 -24.76
C ASP A 159 -17.99 -7.64 -24.95
N PRO A 160 -17.03 -8.31 -24.29
CA PRO A 160 -15.63 -7.88 -24.34
C PRO A 160 -15.03 -8.01 -25.75
N TYR A 161 -15.49 -8.97 -26.56
CA TYR A 161 -14.91 -9.28 -27.86
C TYR A 161 -15.19 -8.20 -28.91
N SER A 162 -16.43 -7.70 -28.97
CA SER A 162 -16.81 -6.60 -29.86
C SER A 162 -16.16 -5.28 -29.44
N ILE A 163 -16.15 -4.96 -28.14
CA ILE A 163 -15.52 -3.73 -27.62
C ILE A 163 -14.03 -3.70 -27.98
N ALA A 164 -13.29 -4.78 -27.72
CA ALA A 164 -11.86 -4.84 -28.05
C ALA A 164 -11.59 -4.71 -29.56
N ALA A 165 -12.45 -5.33 -30.39
CA ALA A 165 -12.38 -5.19 -31.84
C ALA A 165 -12.59 -3.75 -32.32
N ASP A 166 -13.60 -3.06 -31.77
CA ASP A 166 -13.91 -1.67 -32.13
C ASP A 166 -12.82 -0.70 -31.66
N ILE A 167 -12.25 -0.91 -30.46
CA ILE A 167 -11.07 -0.17 -29.99
C ILE A 167 -9.90 -0.37 -30.96
N ALA A 168 -9.62 -1.62 -31.35
CA ALA A 168 -8.52 -1.94 -32.26
C ALA A 168 -8.71 -1.31 -33.65
N LEU A 169 -9.92 -1.36 -34.21
CA LEU A 169 -10.21 -0.78 -35.53
C LEU A 169 -10.27 0.76 -35.53
N HIS A 170 -10.49 1.37 -34.37
CA HIS A 170 -10.45 2.83 -34.21
C HIS A 170 -9.02 3.37 -34.23
N ASP A 171 -8.11 2.77 -33.46
CA ASP A 171 -6.76 3.30 -33.27
C ASP A 171 -5.71 2.71 -34.24
N TRP A 172 -5.94 1.53 -34.84
CA TRP A 172 -5.07 0.96 -35.87
C TRP A 172 -5.72 0.92 -37.25
N SER A 173 -5.02 1.48 -38.25
CA SER A 173 -5.34 1.22 -39.66
C SER A 173 -4.69 -0.07 -40.19
N TYR A 174 -3.61 -0.52 -39.56
CA TYR A 174 -2.85 -1.73 -39.89
C TYR A 174 -1.99 -2.13 -38.68
N SER A 175 -1.76 -3.43 -38.48
CA SER A 175 -0.77 -3.92 -37.51
C SER A 175 -0.19 -5.26 -37.95
N ASP A 176 1.15 -5.38 -37.94
CA ASP A 176 1.81 -6.68 -38.20
C ASP A 176 1.60 -7.69 -37.06
N ASN A 177 1.42 -7.20 -35.83
CA ASN A 177 1.28 -8.03 -34.63
C ASN A 177 -0.10 -7.81 -33.98
N ALA A 178 -0.67 -8.83 -33.36
CA ALA A 178 -1.80 -8.69 -32.45
C ALA A 178 -1.63 -9.59 -31.23
N ILE A 179 -2.17 -9.17 -30.10
CA ILE A 179 -2.28 -10.00 -28.91
C ILE A 179 -3.70 -10.53 -28.85
N VAL A 180 -3.84 -11.84 -28.68
CA VAL A 180 -5.14 -12.50 -28.51
C VAL A 180 -5.14 -13.14 -27.13
N ALA A 181 -5.87 -12.55 -26.19
CA ALA A 181 -6.05 -13.08 -24.85
C ALA A 181 -7.30 -13.98 -24.79
N VAL A 182 -7.18 -15.11 -24.10
CA VAL A 182 -8.27 -16.06 -23.89
C VAL A 182 -9.05 -15.62 -22.65
N VAL A 183 -10.30 -15.23 -22.85
CA VAL A 183 -11.18 -14.72 -21.79
C VAL A 183 -12.57 -15.30 -21.90
N GLU A 184 -13.31 -15.32 -20.79
CA GLU A 184 -14.73 -15.65 -20.80
C GLU A 184 -15.58 -14.42 -20.45
N LYS A 185 -16.73 -14.32 -21.11
CA LYS A 185 -17.70 -13.23 -20.88
C LYS A 185 -18.42 -13.41 -19.54
N ASN A 186 -18.78 -14.65 -19.22
CA ASN A 186 -19.57 -15.00 -18.05
C ASN A 186 -18.89 -16.14 -17.29
N PHE A 187 -18.92 -16.07 -15.98
CA PHE A 187 -18.46 -17.13 -15.08
C PHE A 187 -19.65 -17.76 -14.36
N SER A 188 -19.41 -18.86 -13.67
CA SER A 188 -20.45 -19.56 -12.92
C SER A 188 -20.60 -18.93 -11.54
N ASP A 189 -21.79 -18.45 -11.20
CA ASP A 189 -22.11 -17.92 -9.85
C ASP A 189 -22.27 -19.02 -8.77
N ASN A 190 -21.72 -20.21 -9.00
CA ASN A 190 -21.92 -21.35 -8.12
C ASN A 190 -20.92 -21.28 -6.95
N VAL A 191 -21.43 -20.96 -5.77
CA VAL A 191 -20.65 -21.03 -4.53
C VAL A 191 -20.55 -22.48 -4.07
N ILE A 192 -19.32 -22.98 -3.92
CA ILE A 192 -19.07 -24.33 -3.39
C ILE A 192 -18.70 -24.21 -1.91
N SER A 193 -19.50 -24.82 -1.02
CA SER A 193 -19.23 -24.84 0.42
C SER A 193 -18.50 -26.12 0.83
N TYR A 194 -17.51 -25.98 1.69
CA TYR A 194 -16.73 -27.07 2.28
C TYR A 194 -16.85 -26.99 3.80
N SER A 195 -16.96 -28.14 4.46
CA SER A 195 -16.89 -28.23 5.91
C SER A 195 -16.31 -29.56 6.35
N ASN A 196 -15.53 -29.53 7.42
CA ASN A 196 -14.91 -30.74 7.97
C ASN A 196 -14.64 -30.56 9.47
N ARG A 197 -14.28 -31.67 10.14
CA ARG A 197 -13.97 -31.73 11.56
C ARG A 197 -12.69 -32.50 11.80
N ILE A 198 -11.86 -32.00 12.70
CA ILE A 198 -10.70 -32.71 13.22
C ILE A 198 -10.91 -32.97 14.71
N SER A 199 -10.88 -34.23 15.13
CA SER A 199 -10.93 -34.63 16.53
C SER A 199 -9.54 -35.01 17.02
N ASP A 200 -9.12 -34.48 18.15
CA ASP A 200 -7.81 -34.74 18.73
C ASP A 200 -7.81 -34.54 20.26
N SER A 201 -6.67 -34.70 20.93
CA SER A 201 -6.53 -34.51 22.37
C SER A 201 -5.26 -33.78 22.77
N LEU A 202 -5.30 -33.17 23.96
CA LEU A 202 -4.17 -32.55 24.64
C LEU A 202 -3.81 -33.35 25.90
N ALA A 203 -2.56 -33.81 25.97
CA ALA A 203 -2.06 -34.57 27.10
C ALA A 203 -1.92 -33.72 28.38
N SER A 204 -1.79 -34.39 29.53
CA SER A 204 -1.54 -33.74 30.82
C SER A 204 -0.29 -32.87 30.74
N SER A 205 -0.43 -31.60 31.09
CA SER A 205 0.63 -30.61 30.94
C SER A 205 0.46 -29.47 31.93
N LYS A 206 1.56 -28.75 32.21
CA LYS A 206 1.57 -27.64 33.17
C LYS A 206 1.98 -26.35 32.48
N VAL A 207 1.20 -25.32 32.72
CA VAL A 207 1.56 -23.93 32.39
C VAL A 207 2.78 -23.55 33.22
N LYS A 208 3.79 -23.00 32.55
CA LYS A 208 5.03 -22.60 33.20
C LYS A 208 5.07 -21.08 33.31
N LYS A 209 5.24 -20.59 34.54
CA LYS A 209 5.39 -19.16 34.83
C LYS A 209 6.83 -18.88 35.20
N LYS A 210 7.43 -17.87 34.58
CA LYS A 210 8.79 -17.40 34.85
C LYS A 210 8.76 -15.88 35.03
N ARG A 211 9.25 -15.40 36.17
CA ARG A 211 9.47 -13.98 36.40
C ARG A 211 10.91 -13.62 36.07
N LEU A 212 11.09 -12.64 35.20
CA LEU A 212 12.36 -12.01 34.88
C LEU A 212 12.38 -10.60 35.47
N THR A 213 13.56 -10.08 35.73
CA THR A 213 13.70 -8.74 36.32
C THR A 213 14.84 -7.99 35.63
N LEU A 214 14.57 -6.75 35.25
CA LEU A 214 15.54 -5.84 34.67
C LEU A 214 15.57 -4.53 35.46
N PRO A 215 16.74 -3.87 35.58
CA PRO A 215 16.82 -2.54 36.16
C PRO A 215 16.20 -1.49 35.23
N GLN A 216 15.71 -0.40 35.81
CA GLN A 216 15.38 0.81 35.07
C GLN A 216 16.64 1.40 34.42
N ILE A 217 16.54 1.80 33.14
CA ILE A 217 17.67 2.31 32.35
C ILE A 217 17.48 3.76 31.86
N ASN A 218 16.24 4.28 31.80
CA ASN A 218 15.92 5.65 31.39
C ASN A 218 16.51 6.07 30.02
N ILE A 219 16.64 5.13 29.09
CA ILE A 219 17.11 5.35 27.71
C ILE A 219 16.28 4.53 26.72
N ILE A 220 16.26 4.96 25.46
CA ILE A 220 15.58 4.25 24.37
C ILE A 220 16.31 2.96 23.94
N THR A 221 17.56 2.77 24.34
CA THR A 221 18.32 1.55 24.00
C THR A 221 17.78 0.36 24.80
N PRO A 222 17.46 -0.77 24.15
CA PRO A 222 16.87 -1.91 24.85
C PRO A 222 17.86 -2.57 25.82
N ASN A 223 17.35 -2.94 27.01
CA ASN A 223 18.04 -3.82 27.95
C ASN A 223 17.42 -5.22 27.90
N PHE A 224 18.25 -6.25 27.79
CA PHE A 224 17.82 -7.59 27.43
C PHE A 224 17.95 -8.59 28.58
N VAL A 225 17.02 -9.55 28.64
CA VAL A 225 17.10 -10.73 29.50
C VAL A 225 16.73 -11.99 28.73
N ASP A 226 17.62 -12.99 28.79
CA ASP A 226 17.46 -14.23 28.06
C ASP A 226 16.63 -15.27 28.85
N PHE A 227 15.86 -16.06 28.10
CA PHE A 227 15.16 -17.23 28.61
C PHE A 227 15.08 -18.31 27.51
N SER A 228 14.46 -19.44 27.81
CA SER A 228 14.30 -20.52 26.85
C SER A 228 12.89 -21.08 26.90
N VAL A 229 12.38 -21.45 25.73
CA VAL A 229 11.04 -22.01 25.50
C VAL A 229 11.20 -23.46 25.07
N PRO A 230 10.83 -24.43 25.95
CA PRO A 230 10.82 -25.84 25.61
C PRO A 230 9.78 -26.21 24.54
N GLU A 231 9.96 -27.37 23.89
CA GLU A 231 9.19 -27.77 22.71
C GLU A 231 7.69 -27.97 22.98
N GLU A 232 7.31 -28.34 24.21
CA GLU A 232 5.93 -28.57 24.62
C GLU A 232 5.08 -27.29 24.68
N TYR A 233 5.71 -26.11 24.68
CA TYR A 233 5.02 -24.82 24.78
C TYR A 233 4.83 -24.19 23.40
N LYS A 234 3.59 -23.81 23.09
CA LYS A 234 3.22 -23.29 21.77
C LYS A 234 2.69 -21.87 21.77
N TYR A 235 2.39 -21.32 22.94
CA TYR A 235 1.92 -19.95 23.07
C TYR A 235 2.52 -19.28 24.30
N ILE A 236 2.82 -17.99 24.20
CA ILE A 236 3.42 -17.19 25.27
C ILE A 236 2.52 -15.99 25.56
N LYS A 237 2.28 -15.75 26.85
CA LYS A 237 1.74 -14.50 27.38
C LYS A 237 2.84 -13.80 28.18
N ALA A 238 3.04 -12.51 27.96
CA ALA A 238 4.05 -11.73 28.65
C ALA A 238 3.46 -10.44 29.19
N ARG A 239 3.82 -10.11 30.43
CA ARG A 239 3.34 -8.92 31.13
C ARG A 239 4.50 -8.18 31.77
N LEU A 240 4.62 -6.89 31.49
CA LEU A 240 5.60 -6.00 32.08
C LEU A 240 4.92 -5.10 33.12
N TRP A 241 5.48 -5.08 34.33
CA TRP A 241 4.96 -4.26 35.43
C TRP A 241 6.06 -3.94 36.45
N TYR A 242 5.83 -2.97 37.33
CA TYR A 242 6.72 -2.71 38.45
C TYR A 242 6.00 -2.25 39.71
N PRO A 243 6.55 -2.54 40.91
CA PRO A 243 6.00 -2.01 42.15
C PRO A 243 6.11 -0.49 42.20
N CYS A 244 4.98 0.19 42.36
CA CYS A 244 4.92 1.64 42.48
C CYS A 244 3.68 2.07 43.28
N PHE A 245 3.75 3.27 43.85
CA PHE A 245 2.57 4.01 44.28
C PHE A 245 2.07 4.84 43.12
N TYR A 246 0.75 4.97 42.94
CA TYR A 246 0.18 5.87 41.95
C TYR A 246 -0.84 6.81 42.58
N PHE A 247 -0.96 7.97 41.96
CA PHE A 247 -1.91 9.01 42.32
C PHE A 247 -2.48 9.66 41.07
N ALA A 248 -3.81 9.75 40.99
CA ALA A 248 -4.53 10.37 39.90
C ALA A 248 -5.63 11.32 40.39
N ILE A 249 -5.87 12.40 39.63
CA ILE A 249 -6.95 13.38 39.86
C ILE A 249 -7.89 13.36 38.66
N ASN A 250 -9.17 13.13 38.89
CA ASN A 250 -10.24 13.09 37.89
C ASN A 250 -11.16 14.30 38.06
N LEU A 251 -11.22 15.20 37.07
CA LEU A 251 -12.09 16.38 37.08
C LEU A 251 -13.25 16.20 36.08
N PRO A 252 -14.49 16.64 36.37
CA PRO A 252 -15.60 16.56 35.41
C PRO A 252 -15.26 17.32 34.11
N GLY A 253 -15.39 16.67 32.96
CA GLY A 253 -14.95 17.22 31.66
C GLY A 253 -13.45 17.08 31.36
N PHE A 254 -12.65 16.64 32.33
CA PHE A 254 -11.19 16.44 32.28
C PHE A 254 -10.79 15.11 32.96
N PHE A 255 -10.91 13.98 32.25
CA PHE A 255 -10.49 12.66 32.72
C PHE A 255 -8.95 12.56 32.89
N ASN A 256 -8.45 12.06 34.03
CA ASN A 256 -7.02 11.97 34.39
C ASN A 256 -6.25 13.31 34.32
N ALA A 257 -6.75 14.36 34.99
CA ALA A 257 -6.11 15.68 35.06
C ALA A 257 -4.70 15.67 35.72
N VAL A 258 -4.40 14.64 36.50
CA VAL A 258 -3.06 14.28 36.98
C VAL A 258 -3.01 12.75 37.02
N ASN A 259 -1.93 12.13 36.56
CA ASN A 259 -1.63 10.71 36.76
C ASN A 259 -0.12 10.56 36.93
N ILE A 260 0.33 10.07 38.09
CA ILE A 260 1.74 10.00 38.47
C ILE A 260 2.00 8.67 39.18
N SER A 261 3.09 7.99 38.80
CA SER A 261 3.65 6.84 39.51
C SER A 261 4.96 7.20 40.24
N PHE A 262 5.18 6.55 41.38
CA PHE A 262 6.39 6.66 42.20
C PHE A 262 6.92 5.26 42.53
N PRO A 263 8.08 4.84 41.99
CA PRO A 263 8.97 5.61 41.10
C PRO A 263 8.37 5.82 39.68
N PRO A 264 8.80 6.84 38.92
CA PRO A 264 8.31 7.07 37.56
C PRO A 264 8.94 6.09 36.56
N GLY A 265 8.18 5.70 35.54
CA GLY A 265 8.66 4.86 34.44
C GLY A 265 7.60 4.68 33.36
N ASP A 266 8.02 4.58 32.11
CA ASP A 266 7.15 4.34 30.95
C ASP A 266 7.80 3.27 30.05
N PRO A 267 7.92 2.03 30.55
CA PRO A 267 8.69 0.99 29.90
C PRO A 267 7.83 0.27 28.85
N ASN A 268 8.43 -0.03 27.70
CA ASN A 268 7.81 -0.89 26.68
C ASN A 268 8.45 -2.28 26.72
N LEU A 269 7.63 -3.32 26.55
CA LEU A 269 8.06 -4.71 26.48
C LEU A 269 8.28 -5.10 25.03
N GLU A 270 9.39 -5.77 24.75
CA GLU A 270 9.66 -6.40 23.46
C GLU A 270 10.03 -7.86 23.66
N LEU A 271 9.53 -8.75 22.80
CA LEU A 271 9.82 -10.18 22.80
C LEU A 271 10.53 -10.58 21.51
N PHE A 272 11.54 -11.45 21.65
CA PHE A 272 12.33 -11.97 20.56
C PHE A 272 12.47 -13.49 20.66
N CYS A 273 12.42 -14.17 19.52
CA CYS A 273 12.78 -15.57 19.39
C CYS A 273 14.00 -15.73 18.49
N LYS A 274 14.77 -16.81 18.70
CA LYS A 274 15.85 -17.19 17.78
C LYS A 274 15.24 -17.95 16.60
N TYR A 275 15.26 -17.35 15.42
CA TYR A 275 14.69 -17.88 14.18
C TYR A 275 15.72 -17.78 13.05
N ASN A 276 16.00 -18.87 12.34
CA ASN A 276 17.04 -18.97 11.30
C ASN A 276 18.39 -18.36 11.74
N ASP A 277 18.86 -18.74 12.94
CA ASP A 277 20.10 -18.23 13.55
C ASP A 277 20.17 -16.70 13.77
N GLN A 278 19.05 -16.00 13.68
CA GLN A 278 18.91 -14.57 13.95
C GLN A 278 17.88 -14.28 15.04
N TRP A 279 17.94 -13.10 15.65
CA TRP A 279 16.94 -12.66 16.62
C TRP A 279 15.82 -11.96 15.86
N MET A 280 14.61 -12.50 15.95
CA MET A 280 13.42 -11.93 15.33
C MET A 280 12.51 -11.39 16.42
N GLN A 281 12.12 -10.11 16.33
CA GLN A 281 11.11 -9.54 17.21
C GLN A 281 9.74 -10.15 16.86
N VAL A 282 9.10 -10.76 17.84
CA VAL A 282 7.79 -11.44 17.66
C VAL A 282 6.64 -10.61 18.20
N SER A 283 6.91 -9.75 19.18
CA SER A 283 5.91 -8.85 19.72
C SER A 283 6.53 -7.64 20.41
N ALA A 284 5.79 -6.54 20.45
CA ALA A 284 6.13 -5.35 21.21
C ALA A 284 4.88 -4.70 21.79
N THR A 285 5.05 -3.96 22.88
CA THR A 285 4.01 -3.13 23.49
C THR A 285 4.40 -1.64 23.38
N PHE A 286 3.42 -0.77 23.55
CA PHE A 286 3.60 0.68 23.54
C PHE A 286 2.65 1.34 24.56
N GLY A 287 2.46 0.67 25.70
CA GLY A 287 1.54 1.13 26.73
C GLY A 287 2.00 2.46 27.28
N TRP A 288 1.20 3.52 27.13
CA TRP A 288 1.52 4.82 27.73
C TRP A 288 1.10 4.82 29.21
N ASN A 289 1.93 4.21 30.05
CA ASN A 289 1.64 3.92 31.46
C ASN A 289 1.38 5.20 32.27
N GLN A 290 1.96 6.32 31.86
CA GLN A 290 1.70 7.60 32.52
C GLN A 290 0.31 8.17 32.24
N LYS A 291 -0.21 7.98 31.03
CA LYS A 291 -1.45 8.62 30.59
C LYS A 291 -2.66 7.76 30.93
N PHE A 292 -2.53 6.48 30.64
CA PHE A 292 -3.59 5.51 30.79
C PHE A 292 -3.38 4.63 32.03
N GLY A 293 -2.47 5.00 32.95
CA GLY A 293 -2.11 4.28 34.18
C GLY A 293 -1.27 3.05 33.96
N MET A 294 -0.84 2.42 35.06
CA MET A 294 0.19 1.39 35.00
C MET A 294 -0.34 0.05 34.51
N ASP A 295 0.59 -0.86 34.19
CA ASP A 295 0.32 -2.27 33.88
C ASP A 295 -0.36 -2.50 32.52
N LEU A 296 -0.03 -1.65 31.54
CA LEU A 296 -0.61 -1.70 30.20
C LEU A 296 0.17 -2.60 29.23
N ASP A 297 1.42 -2.93 29.58
CA ASP A 297 2.34 -3.66 28.71
C ASP A 297 2.14 -5.17 28.87
N TYR A 298 1.07 -5.64 28.25
CA TYR A 298 0.76 -7.05 28.08
C TYR A 298 0.76 -7.41 26.59
N THR A 299 1.34 -8.56 26.27
CA THR A 299 1.30 -9.10 24.92
C THR A 299 1.27 -10.63 24.93
N SER A 300 0.87 -11.22 23.81
CA SER A 300 0.87 -12.65 23.60
C SER A 300 1.23 -13.00 22.17
N THR A 301 1.80 -14.18 21.97
CA THR A 301 2.28 -14.61 20.66
C THR A 301 2.45 -16.12 20.57
N TYR A 302 2.26 -16.65 19.35
CA TYR A 302 2.66 -18.00 18.99
C TYR A 302 4.17 -18.22 19.11
N VAL A 303 4.56 -19.46 19.46
CA VAL A 303 5.97 -19.86 19.54
C VAL A 303 6.46 -20.28 18.15
N TYR A 304 7.05 -19.32 17.43
CA TYR A 304 7.63 -19.55 16.09
C TYR A 304 8.82 -20.52 16.06
N SER A 305 9.57 -20.60 17.17
CA SER A 305 10.75 -21.46 17.29
C SER A 305 10.98 -21.83 18.76
N ASN A 306 11.35 -23.09 19.00
CA ASN A 306 11.73 -23.56 20.33
C ASN A 306 13.18 -23.13 20.65
N GLY A 307 13.56 -23.16 21.92
CA GLY A 307 14.95 -22.92 22.33
C GLY A 307 15.18 -21.49 22.83
N PRO A 308 16.18 -20.73 22.36
CA PRO A 308 16.55 -19.42 22.91
C PRO A 308 15.53 -18.31 22.61
N TRP A 309 15.14 -17.59 23.65
CA TRP A 309 14.24 -16.44 23.61
C TRP A 309 14.79 -15.30 24.44
N ARG A 310 14.30 -14.08 24.18
CA ARG A 310 14.76 -12.88 24.86
C ARG A 310 13.60 -11.92 25.06
N ALA A 311 13.55 -11.30 26.24
CA ALA A 311 12.70 -10.16 26.50
C ALA A 311 13.58 -8.91 26.59
N ALA A 312 13.06 -7.77 26.14
CA ALA A 312 13.73 -6.48 26.25
C ALA A 312 12.81 -5.44 26.86
N ILE A 313 13.42 -4.44 27.49
CA ILE A 313 12.75 -3.23 27.93
C ILE A 313 13.45 -2.02 27.33
N THR A 314 12.67 -1.16 26.70
CA THR A 314 13.03 0.24 26.41
C THR A 314 12.27 1.14 27.38
N ASP A 315 12.91 2.17 27.92
CA ASP A 315 12.29 3.00 28.95
C ASP A 315 12.69 4.46 28.79
N VAL A 316 11.71 5.32 28.51
CA VAL A 316 11.95 6.76 28.32
C VAL A 316 11.31 7.52 29.48
N PRO A 317 12.09 8.25 30.31
CA PRO A 317 11.56 8.88 31.52
C PRO A 317 10.69 10.10 31.20
N THR A 318 9.39 10.05 31.48
CA THR A 318 8.40 11.05 31.02
C THR A 318 8.00 12.13 32.04
N HIS A 319 7.76 13.38 31.54
CA HIS A 319 7.19 14.51 32.30
C HIS A 319 5.72 14.23 32.63
N GLY A 320 5.26 14.61 33.83
CA GLY A 320 3.84 14.70 34.11
C GLY A 320 3.14 15.64 33.13
N ILE A 321 2.31 15.09 32.24
CA ILE A 321 1.49 15.85 31.30
C ILE A 321 0.06 15.31 31.30
N LYS A 322 -0.86 16.26 31.44
CA LYS A 322 -2.30 16.15 31.21
C LYS A 322 -2.56 15.66 29.78
N ASP A 323 -3.12 14.46 29.65
CA ASP A 323 -4.40 14.22 28.97
C ASP A 323 -4.61 12.73 28.66
N ARG A 324 -5.66 12.14 29.27
CA ARG A 324 -6.66 11.15 28.79
C ARG A 324 -6.37 9.64 28.60
N LYS A 325 -7.23 8.81 29.24
CA LYS A 325 -7.87 7.49 28.89
C LYS A 325 -7.42 6.14 29.50
N GLU A 326 -7.76 5.99 30.78
CA GLU A 326 -8.21 4.76 31.49
C GLU A 326 -7.27 3.54 31.66
N PRO A 327 -6.82 3.29 32.91
CA PRO A 327 -6.25 2.02 33.38
C PRO A 327 -7.29 1.12 34.04
N ILE A 328 -6.98 -0.17 33.99
CA ILE A 328 -7.70 -1.26 34.66
C ILE A 328 -7.13 -1.49 36.07
N GLU A 329 -8.04 -1.50 37.05
CA GLU A 329 -8.04 -2.05 38.43
C GLU A 329 -6.78 -1.88 39.31
N VAL A 330 -6.81 -1.32 40.52
CA VAL A 330 -7.80 -1.37 41.63
C VAL A 330 -7.80 0.00 42.33
N HIS A 331 -8.97 0.64 42.47
CA HIS A 331 -9.07 1.98 43.05
C HIS A 331 -9.93 2.02 44.33
N HIS A 332 -9.36 2.58 45.40
CA HIS A 332 -10.15 3.35 46.36
C HIS A 332 -10.37 4.73 45.73
N THR A 333 -11.59 5.02 45.33
CA THR A 333 -11.99 6.35 44.82
C THR A 333 -12.55 7.19 45.97
N LEU A 334 -12.05 8.41 46.14
CA LEU A 334 -12.62 9.39 47.06
C LEU A 334 -12.88 10.69 46.29
N GLY A 335 -14.07 10.82 45.73
CA GLY A 335 -14.45 11.97 44.91
C GLY A 335 -13.58 12.11 43.65
N LEU A 336 -12.85 13.21 43.54
CA LEU A 336 -12.00 13.58 42.39
C LEU A 336 -10.61 12.91 42.43
N PHE A 337 -10.30 12.09 43.43
CA PHE A 337 -8.97 11.52 43.64
C PHE A 337 -9.01 9.98 43.53
N ALA A 338 -8.01 9.43 42.86
CA ALA A 338 -7.72 8.00 42.82
C ALA A 338 -6.28 7.77 43.28
N TYR A 339 -6.05 6.80 44.14
CA TYR A 339 -4.72 6.46 44.63
C TYR A 339 -4.63 4.97 44.93
N GLY A 340 -3.43 4.41 44.82
CA GLY A 340 -3.20 3.00 45.09
C GLY A 340 -1.74 2.59 44.89
N ARG A 341 -1.53 1.28 44.74
CA ARG A 341 -0.21 0.68 44.56
C ARG A 341 -0.24 -0.55 43.65
N TYR A 342 0.86 -0.77 42.94
CA TYR A 342 1.19 -2.04 42.30
C TYR A 342 2.26 -2.76 43.12
N GLY A 343 2.17 -4.09 43.23
CA GLY A 343 2.97 -4.87 44.20
C GLY A 343 2.58 -4.59 45.65
N THR A 344 3.19 -5.30 46.61
CA THR A 344 2.94 -5.09 48.05
C THR A 344 3.45 -3.71 48.53
N PHE A 345 2.92 -3.21 49.64
CA PHE A 345 3.35 -1.92 50.21
C PHE A 345 4.87 -1.86 50.46
N LEU A 346 5.44 -2.94 51.00
CA LEU A 346 6.87 -3.04 51.27
C LEU A 346 7.70 -3.13 49.97
N GLU A 347 7.19 -3.80 48.94
CA GLU A 347 7.83 -3.84 47.62
C GLU A 347 7.85 -2.47 46.96
N ALA A 348 6.72 -1.75 46.95
CA ALA A 348 6.63 -0.40 46.40
C ALA A 348 7.57 0.57 47.14
N LEU A 349 7.66 0.49 48.47
CA LEU A 349 8.58 1.32 49.26
C LEU A 349 10.06 0.99 48.96
N ARG A 350 10.42 -0.29 48.83
CA ARG A 350 11.79 -0.72 48.50
C ARG A 350 12.19 -0.36 47.07
N ASN A 351 11.25 -0.43 46.13
CA ASN A 351 11.52 -0.16 44.71
C ASN A 351 11.90 1.31 44.45
N ASN A 352 11.55 2.23 45.36
CA ASN A 352 11.99 3.64 45.29
C ASN A 352 13.51 3.84 45.40
N LEU A 353 14.28 2.85 45.89
CA LEU A 353 15.74 2.96 46.04
C LEU A 353 16.51 2.43 44.81
N ASN A 354 15.97 1.42 44.13
CA ASN A 354 16.55 0.82 42.92
C ASN A 354 15.42 0.21 42.09
N VAL A 355 14.93 0.98 41.11
CA VAL A 355 13.74 0.66 40.35
C VAL A 355 14.00 -0.56 39.47
N LYS A 356 13.20 -1.60 39.66
CA LYS A 356 13.23 -2.82 38.87
C LYS A 356 11.89 -3.08 38.20
N TYR A 357 11.97 -3.38 36.90
CA TYR A 357 10.86 -3.86 36.10
C TYR A 357 10.77 -5.39 36.18
N ASN A 358 9.55 -5.91 36.34
CA ASN A 358 9.25 -7.32 36.32
C ASN A 358 8.59 -7.69 34.99
N ILE A 359 9.08 -8.77 34.39
CA ILE A 359 8.49 -9.38 33.20
C ILE A 359 7.99 -10.77 33.60
N ASP A 360 6.69 -10.95 33.62
CA ASP A 360 6.04 -12.23 33.88
C ASP A 360 5.76 -12.94 32.57
N ILE A 361 6.50 -14.01 32.31
CA ILE A 361 6.33 -14.89 31.14
C ILE A 361 5.51 -16.10 31.55
N THR A 362 4.40 -16.32 30.86
CA THR A 362 3.55 -17.50 30.98
C THR A 362 3.66 -18.30 29.68
N MET A 363 4.13 -19.53 29.77
CA MET A 363 4.26 -20.45 28.65
C MET A 363 3.11 -21.46 28.70
N CYS A 364 2.31 -21.49 27.64
CA CYS A 364 1.12 -22.32 27.50
C CYS A 364 1.45 -23.58 26.69
N PRO A 365 1.27 -24.78 27.28
CA PRO A 365 1.54 -26.03 26.58
C PRO A 365 0.51 -26.24 25.46
N GLY A 366 0.93 -26.85 24.37
CA GLY A 366 0.06 -27.02 23.22
C GLY A 366 0.59 -27.96 22.16
N LYS A 367 -0.17 -28.09 21.08
CA LYS A 367 0.14 -28.93 19.93
C LYS A 367 -0.32 -28.25 18.64
N VAL A 368 0.35 -28.59 17.54
CA VAL A 368 0.00 -28.12 16.20
C VAL A 368 -0.63 -29.26 15.43
N VAL A 369 -1.80 -29.01 14.86
CA VAL A 369 -2.59 -29.95 14.06
C VAL A 369 -2.64 -29.39 12.64
N LYS A 370 -2.17 -30.16 11.66
CA LYS A 370 -2.23 -29.76 10.24
C LYS A 370 -3.67 -29.91 9.73
N LEU A 371 -4.12 -28.96 8.91
CA LEU A 371 -5.37 -29.17 8.18
C LEU A 371 -5.17 -30.28 7.13
N PRO A 372 -6.10 -31.25 7.03
CA PRO A 372 -5.99 -32.35 6.08
C PRO A 372 -6.22 -31.90 4.63
N GLU A 373 -6.95 -30.80 4.44
CA GLU A 373 -7.33 -30.25 3.16
C GLU A 373 -6.80 -28.82 3.02
N ASN A 374 -6.37 -28.48 1.82
CA ASN A 374 -5.92 -27.13 1.50
C ASN A 374 -7.10 -26.27 1.00
N PRO A 375 -7.10 -24.96 1.32
CA PRO A 375 -8.07 -24.03 0.76
C PRO A 375 -8.04 -24.04 -0.77
N PRO A 376 -9.20 -24.02 -1.45
CA PRO A 376 -9.26 -23.90 -2.90
C PRO A 376 -8.89 -22.48 -3.38
N TYR A 377 -8.67 -22.31 -4.69
CA TYR A 377 -8.59 -20.99 -5.33
C TYR A 377 -9.81 -20.13 -4.96
N GLY A 378 -9.61 -18.87 -4.56
CA GLY A 378 -10.72 -17.97 -4.21
C GLY A 378 -11.49 -18.39 -2.96
N CYS A 379 -10.83 -19.06 -2.00
CA CYS A 379 -11.42 -19.46 -0.71
C CYS A 379 -11.84 -18.26 0.15
N ARG A 380 -13.12 -18.16 0.48
CA ARG A 380 -13.74 -17.06 1.23
C ARG A 380 -14.65 -17.57 2.36
N ASN A 381 -15.15 -16.65 3.19
CA ASN A 381 -16.13 -16.90 4.26
C ASN A 381 -15.69 -18.05 5.18
N VAL A 382 -14.51 -17.88 5.79
CA VAL A 382 -13.84 -18.95 6.52
C VAL A 382 -14.16 -18.89 8.00
N THR A 383 -14.59 -20.01 8.58
CA THR A 383 -14.88 -20.14 10.01
C THR A 383 -14.05 -21.27 10.59
N PHE A 384 -13.45 -21.03 11.76
CA PHE A 384 -12.85 -22.05 12.60
C PHE A 384 -13.43 -22.00 13.99
N LYS A 385 -13.81 -23.15 14.53
CA LYS A 385 -14.37 -23.31 15.86
C LYS A 385 -13.69 -24.45 16.60
N LEU A 386 -13.09 -24.13 17.74
CA LEU A 386 -12.55 -25.09 18.69
C LEU A 386 -13.58 -25.37 19.78
N THR A 387 -13.84 -26.65 20.09
CA THR A 387 -14.66 -27.07 21.23
C THR A 387 -13.92 -28.14 22.04
N TRP A 388 -14.18 -28.26 23.34
CA TRP A 388 -13.53 -29.26 24.20
C TRP A 388 -14.45 -29.80 25.29
N ASP A 389 -14.12 -30.97 25.82
CA ASP A 389 -14.99 -31.75 26.71
C ASP A 389 -14.87 -31.41 28.20
N ASN A 390 -13.82 -30.68 28.61
CA ASN A 390 -13.55 -30.33 30.00
C ASN A 390 -13.81 -28.84 30.31
N PRO A 391 -14.92 -28.48 30.98
CA PRO A 391 -15.26 -27.09 31.27
C PRO A 391 -14.37 -26.43 32.32
N SER A 392 -13.49 -27.17 32.99
CA SER A 392 -12.52 -26.62 33.96
C SER A 392 -11.21 -26.18 33.31
N ILE A 393 -11.05 -26.40 32.01
CA ILE A 393 -9.86 -26.07 31.23
C ILE A 393 -10.24 -25.02 30.20
N ASP A 394 -9.38 -24.03 30.04
CA ASP A 394 -9.49 -23.04 28.97
C ASP A 394 -8.47 -23.38 27.86
N LEU A 395 -8.98 -23.73 26.68
CA LEU A 395 -8.16 -23.91 25.48
C LEU A 395 -8.28 -22.68 24.57
N GLY A 396 -7.17 -22.25 24.00
CA GLY A 396 -7.11 -21.27 22.90
C GLY A 396 -6.53 -21.92 21.65
N PHE A 397 -6.69 -21.25 20.51
CA PHE A 397 -6.08 -21.69 19.27
C PHE A 397 -5.67 -20.56 18.34
N SER A 398 -4.63 -20.83 17.54
CA SER A 398 -4.08 -19.95 16.52
C SER A 398 -4.14 -20.62 15.15
N LEU A 399 -4.57 -19.88 14.13
CA LEU A 399 -4.37 -20.26 12.74
C LEU A 399 -2.95 -19.87 12.31
N ILE A 400 -2.19 -20.87 11.86
CA ILE A 400 -0.83 -20.73 11.37
C ILE A 400 -0.84 -20.89 9.85
N GLY A 401 -0.32 -19.88 9.16
CA GLY A 401 -0.18 -19.90 7.71
C GLY A 401 0.92 -20.83 7.22
N PRO A 402 0.98 -21.13 5.91
CA PRO A 402 1.93 -22.10 5.36
C PRO A 402 3.39 -21.67 5.49
N SER A 403 3.71 -20.38 5.63
CA SER A 403 5.07 -19.92 5.94
C SER A 403 5.41 -19.91 7.44
N GLY A 404 4.46 -20.25 8.31
CA GLY A 404 4.63 -20.29 9.77
C GLY A 404 4.25 -19.01 10.50
N GLU A 405 3.65 -18.04 9.81
CA GLU A 405 3.10 -16.81 10.37
C GLU A 405 1.83 -17.08 11.20
N GLU A 406 1.67 -16.35 12.30
CA GLU A 406 0.45 -16.39 13.12
C GLU A 406 -0.59 -15.45 12.51
N ILE A 407 -1.61 -16.02 11.83
CA ILE A 407 -2.63 -15.23 11.12
C ILE A 407 -3.61 -14.60 12.11
N LEU A 408 -4.17 -15.43 12.98
CA LEU A 408 -5.18 -15.02 13.95
C LEU A 408 -5.21 -15.99 15.13
N THR A 409 -5.51 -15.46 16.31
CA THR A 409 -5.58 -16.23 17.56
C THR A 409 -6.86 -15.89 18.31
N ALA A 410 -7.54 -16.93 18.80
CA ALA A 410 -8.58 -16.82 19.82
C ALA A 410 -8.05 -17.43 21.12
N SER A 411 -7.97 -16.61 22.17
CA SER A 411 -7.44 -17.01 23.47
C SER A 411 -8.19 -16.36 24.63
N GLU A 412 -9.51 -16.16 24.50
CA GLU A 412 -10.34 -15.61 25.58
C GLU A 412 -10.64 -16.69 26.63
N GLU A 413 -10.51 -16.34 27.91
CA GLU A 413 -10.92 -17.20 29.02
C GLU A 413 -12.45 -17.16 29.12
N ASN A 414 -13.12 -18.29 28.90
CA ASN A 414 -14.58 -18.34 28.89
C ASN A 414 -15.12 -19.69 29.39
N THR A 415 -16.29 -19.65 30.01
CA THR A 415 -16.95 -20.85 30.56
C THR A 415 -17.80 -21.59 29.52
N ASN A 416 -17.78 -21.18 28.25
CA ASN A 416 -18.68 -21.69 27.22
C ASN A 416 -18.15 -22.99 26.58
N GLY A 417 -16.88 -23.35 26.82
CA GLY A 417 -16.27 -24.57 26.29
C GLY A 417 -15.97 -24.52 24.79
N TYR A 418 -15.92 -23.31 24.20
CA TYR A 418 -15.54 -23.12 22.81
C TYR A 418 -14.83 -21.78 22.56
N GLN A 419 -14.06 -21.73 21.48
CA GLN A 419 -13.53 -20.50 20.87
C GLN A 419 -13.80 -20.53 19.37
N GLU A 420 -13.97 -19.36 18.75
CA GLU A 420 -14.29 -19.25 17.33
C GLU A 420 -13.71 -17.96 16.74
N PHE A 421 -13.28 -18.02 15.48
CA PHE A 421 -13.06 -16.82 14.69
C PHE A 421 -13.46 -17.03 13.23
N ASN A 422 -13.83 -15.91 12.59
CA ASN A 422 -14.13 -15.84 11.17
C ASN A 422 -13.05 -15.05 10.45
N LEU A 423 -12.71 -15.43 9.23
CA LEU A 423 -11.82 -14.72 8.32
C LEU A 423 -12.55 -14.43 7.01
N SER A 424 -12.14 -13.36 6.32
CA SER A 424 -12.70 -13.07 5.00
C SER A 424 -12.26 -14.07 3.95
N GLN A 425 -10.99 -14.53 4.01
CA GLN A 425 -10.44 -15.48 3.04
C GLN A 425 -9.22 -16.25 3.55
N LEU A 426 -8.88 -17.32 2.84
CA LEU A 426 -7.58 -17.99 2.88
C LEU A 426 -6.98 -18.04 1.48
N GLY A 427 -5.64 -18.11 1.42
CA GLY A 427 -4.91 -18.28 0.18
C GLY A 427 -4.69 -19.75 -0.16
N GLU A 428 -4.29 -20.02 -1.39
CA GLU A 428 -3.86 -21.35 -1.80
C GLU A 428 -2.51 -21.71 -1.17
N CYS A 429 -2.30 -23.01 -0.97
CA CYS A 429 -1.00 -23.55 -0.56
C CYS A 429 -0.22 -24.04 -1.78
N GLN A 430 1.12 -24.04 -1.72
CA GLN A 430 1.90 -24.83 -2.67
C GLN A 430 1.77 -26.33 -2.36
N ASP A 431 2.12 -27.17 -3.33
CA ASP A 431 2.21 -28.61 -3.15
C ASP A 431 3.13 -28.96 -1.96
N GLY A 432 2.59 -29.71 -1.00
CA GLY A 432 3.31 -30.12 0.22
C GLY A 432 3.23 -29.13 1.39
N GLU A 433 2.60 -27.97 1.21
CA GLU A 433 2.30 -27.02 2.28
C GLU A 433 0.84 -27.14 2.75
N ASN A 434 0.60 -26.78 4.02
CA ASN A 434 -0.75 -26.73 4.61
C ASN A 434 -0.85 -25.60 5.64
N TYR A 435 -2.06 -25.07 5.80
CA TYR A 435 -2.42 -24.34 7.02
C TYR A 435 -2.44 -25.31 8.21
N SER A 436 -2.20 -24.76 9.40
CA SER A 436 -2.20 -25.53 10.64
C SER A 436 -2.93 -24.78 11.75
N ILE A 437 -3.50 -25.53 12.70
CA ILE A 437 -4.11 -25.00 13.91
C ILE A 437 -3.23 -25.36 15.10
N CYS A 438 -2.77 -24.34 15.82
CA CYS A 438 -2.08 -24.52 17.09
C CYS A 438 -3.09 -24.45 18.24
N VAL A 439 -3.37 -25.57 18.91
CA VAL A 439 -4.22 -25.61 20.11
C VAL A 439 -3.35 -25.59 21.36
N PHE A 440 -3.66 -24.72 22.32
CA PHE A 440 -2.89 -24.57 23.54
C PHE A 440 -3.79 -24.40 24.77
N SER A 441 -3.31 -24.84 25.93
CA SER A 441 -4.02 -24.66 27.19
C SER A 441 -3.51 -23.44 27.95
N MET A 442 -4.43 -22.62 28.43
CA MET A 442 -4.13 -21.44 29.26
C MET A 442 -3.99 -21.80 30.74
N ASN A 443 -4.44 -23.01 31.13
CA ASN A 443 -4.50 -23.49 32.51
C ASN A 443 -3.77 -24.85 32.63
N ASN A 444 -3.57 -25.35 33.85
CA ASN A 444 -2.95 -26.67 34.02
C ASN A 444 -3.92 -27.79 33.63
N VAL A 445 -3.42 -28.75 32.84
CA VAL A 445 -4.18 -29.92 32.39
C VAL A 445 -3.79 -31.12 33.22
N SER A 446 -4.66 -31.56 34.14
CA SER A 446 -4.39 -32.68 35.05
C SER A 446 -4.63 -34.06 34.43
N SER A 447 -5.52 -34.15 33.46
CA SER A 447 -5.86 -35.34 32.69
C SER A 447 -6.02 -34.95 31.22
N GLU A 448 -5.91 -35.92 30.31
CA GLU A 448 -6.16 -35.70 28.88
C GLU A 448 -7.49 -34.98 28.65
N VAL A 449 -7.49 -34.02 27.70
CA VAL A 449 -8.66 -33.23 27.30
C VAL A 449 -8.88 -33.46 25.80
N HIS A 450 -10.08 -33.89 25.43
CA HIS A 450 -10.45 -34.06 24.03
C HIS A 450 -11.01 -32.76 23.46
N PHE A 451 -10.68 -32.47 22.21
CA PHE A 451 -11.17 -31.31 21.51
C PHE A 451 -11.50 -31.61 20.05
N ASP A 452 -12.46 -30.86 19.52
CA ASP A 452 -12.84 -30.87 18.11
C ASP A 452 -12.54 -29.49 17.50
N ILE A 453 -11.99 -29.49 16.29
CA ILE A 453 -11.85 -28.31 15.43
C ILE A 453 -12.81 -28.48 14.26
N ASP A 454 -13.92 -27.74 14.28
CA ASP A 454 -14.81 -27.59 13.14
C ASP A 454 -14.31 -26.44 12.26
N TYR A 455 -14.27 -26.65 10.95
CA TYR A 455 -13.97 -25.57 10.01
C TYR A 455 -14.84 -25.65 8.77
N SER A 456 -15.10 -24.48 8.18
CA SER A 456 -15.83 -24.35 6.92
C SER A 456 -15.33 -23.15 6.13
N TRP A 457 -15.46 -23.25 4.81
CA TRP A 457 -15.17 -22.17 3.88
C TRP A 457 -15.94 -22.35 2.58
N GLU A 458 -15.97 -21.31 1.78
CA GLU A 458 -16.66 -21.26 0.49
C GLU A 458 -15.68 -20.93 -0.64
N GLN A 459 -15.97 -21.40 -1.85
CA GLN A 459 -15.28 -20.99 -3.07
C GLN A 459 -16.26 -20.21 -3.94
N GLY A 460 -16.03 -18.90 -4.06
CA GLY A 460 -16.85 -18.02 -4.91
C GLY A 460 -16.28 -17.77 -6.30
N ILE A 461 -14.95 -17.92 -6.47
CA ILE A 461 -14.23 -17.66 -7.72
C ILE A 461 -13.46 -18.92 -8.10
N GLN A 462 -13.53 -19.31 -9.38
CA GLN A 462 -12.82 -20.48 -9.90
C GLN A 462 -11.47 -20.11 -10.53
N LYS A 463 -10.58 -21.10 -10.67
CA LYS A 463 -9.23 -20.86 -11.23
C LYS A 463 -9.26 -20.33 -12.66
N ASN A 464 -10.17 -20.83 -13.49
CA ASN A 464 -10.36 -20.39 -14.88
C ASN A 464 -10.76 -18.89 -14.99
N GLU A 465 -11.46 -18.36 -13.99
CA GLU A 465 -11.78 -16.93 -13.90
C GLU A 465 -10.52 -16.11 -13.60
N GLY A 466 -9.72 -16.55 -12.62
CA GLY A 466 -8.41 -15.96 -12.35
C GLY A 466 -7.45 -15.99 -13.54
N ASP A 467 -7.45 -17.09 -14.29
CA ASP A 467 -6.67 -17.29 -15.50
C ASP A 467 -7.14 -16.37 -16.65
N SER A 468 -8.46 -16.23 -16.83
CA SER A 468 -9.08 -15.33 -17.81
C SER A 468 -8.71 -13.88 -17.55
N LEU A 469 -8.89 -13.41 -16.31
CA LEU A 469 -8.55 -12.04 -15.90
C LEU A 469 -7.04 -11.78 -16.03
N SER A 470 -6.20 -12.76 -15.69
CA SER A 470 -4.74 -12.67 -15.91
C SER A 470 -4.36 -12.59 -17.38
N SER A 471 -5.02 -13.39 -18.23
CA SER A 471 -4.74 -13.40 -19.67
C SER A 471 -5.02 -12.04 -20.30
N ALA A 472 -6.12 -11.40 -19.92
CA ALA A 472 -6.43 -10.03 -20.34
C ALA A 472 -5.44 -9.00 -19.77
N THR A 473 -5.14 -9.09 -18.47
CA THR A 473 -4.28 -8.13 -17.76
C THR A 473 -2.85 -8.12 -18.33
N GLU A 474 -2.24 -9.31 -18.44
CA GLU A 474 -0.89 -9.45 -19.00
C GLU A 474 -0.88 -9.23 -20.51
N GLY A 475 -1.96 -9.61 -21.19
CA GLY A 475 -2.16 -9.30 -22.60
C GLY A 475 -2.13 -7.79 -22.87
N ALA A 476 -2.76 -6.99 -22.01
CA ALA A 476 -2.79 -5.53 -22.11
C ALA A 476 -1.40 -4.89 -21.95
N VAL A 477 -0.64 -5.33 -20.95
CA VAL A 477 0.73 -4.85 -20.73
C VAL A 477 1.63 -5.26 -21.90
N LEU A 478 1.58 -6.53 -22.33
CA LEU A 478 2.36 -7.01 -23.47
C LEU A 478 2.01 -6.26 -24.75
N ALA A 479 0.72 -6.05 -25.02
CA ALA A 479 0.22 -5.28 -26.16
C ALA A 479 0.79 -3.85 -26.17
N SER A 480 0.83 -3.19 -25.02
CA SER A 480 1.43 -1.86 -24.85
C SER A 480 2.92 -1.84 -25.21
N THR A 481 3.70 -2.81 -24.70
CA THR A 481 5.15 -2.89 -25.00
C THR A 481 5.47 -3.19 -26.46
N LEU A 482 4.57 -3.88 -27.16
CA LEU A 482 4.73 -4.26 -28.56
C LEU A 482 4.06 -3.27 -29.53
N ASN A 483 3.32 -2.28 -29.02
CA ASN A 483 2.46 -1.39 -29.81
C ASN A 483 1.55 -2.18 -30.78
N ALA A 484 0.76 -3.09 -30.21
CA ALA A 484 -0.14 -3.98 -30.93
C ALA A 484 -1.55 -3.94 -30.31
N PRO A 485 -2.61 -4.16 -31.11
CA PRO A 485 -3.96 -4.28 -30.56
C PRO A 485 -4.09 -5.50 -29.64
N LEU A 486 -4.83 -5.34 -28.54
CA LEU A 486 -5.33 -6.44 -27.72
C LEU A 486 -6.73 -6.83 -28.20
N LEU A 487 -6.89 -8.09 -28.55
CA LEU A 487 -8.16 -8.71 -28.92
C LEU A 487 -8.44 -9.90 -28.00
N TYR A 488 -9.71 -10.31 -27.95
CA TYR A 488 -10.17 -11.38 -27.09
C TYR A 488 -10.74 -12.56 -27.87
N THR A 489 -10.55 -13.76 -27.35
CA THR A 489 -11.25 -14.97 -27.80
C THR A 489 -11.79 -15.72 -26.61
N SER A 490 -12.84 -16.53 -26.78
CA SER A 490 -13.25 -17.46 -25.74
C SER A 490 -12.52 -18.78 -25.86
N GLN A 491 -12.58 -19.62 -24.82
CA GLN A 491 -11.96 -20.94 -24.79
C GLN A 491 -12.46 -21.81 -25.95
N LYS A 492 -13.77 -21.75 -26.22
CA LYS A 492 -14.47 -22.65 -27.15
C LYS A 492 -14.83 -22.01 -28.49
N ASN A 493 -14.69 -20.70 -28.62
CA ASN A 493 -15.09 -19.99 -29.83
C ASN A 493 -14.16 -18.83 -30.14
N LEU A 494 -13.79 -18.70 -31.43
CA LEU A 494 -13.18 -17.49 -31.97
C LEU A 494 -14.31 -16.54 -32.40
N PRO A 495 -14.55 -15.42 -31.68
CA PRO A 495 -15.60 -14.48 -32.04
C PRO A 495 -15.39 -13.90 -33.43
N LYS A 496 -16.49 -13.68 -34.15
CA LYS A 496 -16.43 -13.16 -35.53
C LYS A 496 -15.82 -11.76 -35.60
N SER A 497 -16.12 -10.91 -34.63
CA SER A 497 -15.52 -9.58 -34.47
C SER A 497 -13.99 -9.66 -34.37
N THR A 498 -13.46 -10.59 -33.59
CA THR A 498 -12.02 -10.84 -33.45
C THR A 498 -11.40 -11.33 -34.75
N GLU A 499 -12.00 -12.36 -35.38
CA GLU A 499 -11.51 -12.90 -36.66
C GLU A 499 -11.47 -11.81 -37.75
N ASP A 500 -12.56 -11.07 -37.92
CA ASP A 500 -12.66 -10.04 -38.97
C ASP A 500 -11.69 -8.89 -38.71
N THR A 501 -11.44 -8.55 -37.45
CA THR A 501 -10.49 -7.51 -37.06
C THR A 501 -9.05 -7.92 -37.38
N LEU A 502 -8.66 -9.17 -37.09
CA LEU A 502 -7.34 -9.70 -37.45
C LEU A 502 -7.10 -9.62 -38.97
N TYR A 503 -8.11 -9.96 -39.78
CA TYR A 503 -8.02 -9.83 -41.25
C TYR A 503 -7.96 -8.37 -41.70
N LYS A 504 -8.82 -7.49 -41.18
CA LYS A 504 -8.86 -6.06 -41.55
C LYS A 504 -7.56 -5.33 -41.25
N LEU A 505 -6.95 -5.62 -40.10
CA LEU A 505 -5.69 -5.03 -39.68
C LEU A 505 -4.47 -5.63 -40.40
N GLY A 506 -4.65 -6.71 -41.17
CA GLY A 506 -3.58 -7.35 -41.92
C GLY A 506 -2.55 -8.04 -41.03
N VAL A 507 -2.98 -8.60 -39.88
CA VAL A 507 -2.11 -9.20 -38.88
C VAL A 507 -1.34 -10.38 -39.46
N LYS A 508 -0.01 -10.36 -39.29
CA LYS A 508 0.90 -11.44 -39.73
C LYS A 508 1.31 -12.35 -38.58
N HIS A 509 1.36 -11.79 -37.37
CA HIS A 509 1.87 -12.45 -36.18
C HIS A 509 0.92 -12.30 -35.00
N ILE A 510 0.59 -13.41 -34.36
CA ILE A 510 -0.27 -13.43 -33.17
C ILE A 510 0.53 -13.92 -31.98
N TYR A 511 0.39 -13.24 -30.85
CA TYR A 511 0.81 -13.71 -29.54
C TYR A 511 -0.45 -14.10 -28.77
N ILE A 512 -0.55 -15.37 -28.39
CA ILE A 512 -1.70 -15.87 -27.63
C ILE A 512 -1.35 -15.85 -26.16
N VAL A 513 -2.19 -15.23 -25.34
CA VAL A 513 -2.10 -15.29 -23.87
C VAL A 513 -3.26 -16.16 -23.37
N ASP A 514 -2.95 -17.37 -22.96
CA ASP A 514 -3.89 -18.42 -22.53
C ASP A 514 -3.42 -19.02 -21.21
N ILE A 515 -3.43 -18.21 -20.15
CA ILE A 515 -2.98 -18.67 -18.83
C ILE A 515 -3.84 -19.88 -18.41
N GLY A 516 -3.20 -20.93 -17.94
CA GLY A 516 -3.88 -22.19 -17.59
C GLY A 516 -4.10 -23.15 -18.76
N ASN A 517 -3.71 -22.78 -19.99
CA ASN A 517 -3.88 -23.60 -21.19
C ASN A 517 -5.35 -24.02 -21.39
N ASN A 518 -6.25 -23.04 -21.38
CA ASN A 518 -7.70 -23.23 -21.42
C ASN A 518 -8.26 -23.19 -22.86
N LEU A 519 -7.48 -22.79 -23.87
CA LEU A 519 -7.93 -22.65 -25.26
C LEU A 519 -8.15 -24.00 -25.95
N ASP A 520 -9.33 -24.19 -26.53
CA ASP A 520 -9.62 -25.40 -27.30
C ASP A 520 -8.73 -25.50 -28.55
N SER A 521 -8.24 -26.71 -28.80
CA SER A 521 -7.38 -27.00 -29.96
C SER A 521 -8.03 -26.58 -31.29
N GLU A 522 -9.35 -26.69 -31.44
CA GLU A 522 -10.07 -26.25 -32.64
C GLU A 522 -10.02 -24.73 -32.84
N VAL A 523 -10.11 -23.95 -31.75
CA VAL A 523 -10.02 -22.49 -31.78
C VAL A 523 -8.59 -22.07 -32.11
N LEU A 524 -7.60 -22.72 -31.50
CA LEU A 524 -6.19 -22.50 -31.81
C LEU A 524 -5.87 -22.75 -33.29
N GLU A 525 -6.41 -23.82 -33.88
CA GLU A 525 -6.23 -24.10 -35.31
C GLU A 525 -6.94 -23.06 -36.20
N LYS A 526 -8.06 -22.48 -35.78
CA LYS A 526 -8.68 -21.34 -36.49
C LYS A 526 -7.76 -20.12 -36.48
N ILE A 527 -7.17 -19.78 -35.32
CA ILE A 527 -6.24 -18.65 -35.19
C ILE A 527 -5.00 -18.85 -36.09
N LYS A 528 -4.42 -20.05 -36.10
CA LYS A 528 -3.24 -20.38 -36.95
C LYS A 528 -3.51 -20.27 -38.45
N ARG A 529 -4.77 -20.40 -38.90
CA ARG A 529 -5.13 -20.21 -40.31
C ARG A 529 -5.15 -18.73 -40.71
N ILE A 530 -5.34 -17.82 -39.75
CA ILE A 530 -5.40 -16.38 -39.98
C ILE A 530 -3.98 -15.81 -40.08
N ALA A 531 -3.13 -16.14 -39.09
CA ALA A 531 -1.78 -15.58 -38.98
C ALA A 531 -0.81 -16.53 -38.24
N THR A 532 0.48 -16.24 -38.32
CA THR A 532 1.50 -17.05 -37.64
C THR A 532 1.48 -16.81 -36.14
N VAL A 533 1.23 -17.85 -35.34
CA VAL A 533 1.36 -17.75 -33.88
C VAL A 533 2.85 -17.70 -33.51
N LYS A 534 3.34 -16.54 -33.06
CA LYS A 534 4.73 -16.32 -32.67
C LYS A 534 5.05 -16.93 -31.31
N ARG A 535 4.18 -16.71 -30.32
CA ARG A 535 4.25 -17.32 -28.99
C ARG A 535 2.85 -17.64 -28.49
N HIS A 536 2.74 -18.71 -27.72
CA HIS A 536 1.55 -19.13 -27.01
C HIS A 536 1.94 -19.26 -25.54
N PHE A 537 1.54 -18.28 -24.74
CA PHE A 537 1.86 -18.20 -23.32
C PHE A 537 0.80 -18.93 -22.52
N THR A 538 1.18 -20.00 -21.83
CA THR A 538 0.25 -20.81 -21.03
C THR A 538 0.47 -20.66 -19.53
N THR A 539 1.58 -20.05 -19.13
CA THR A 539 1.91 -19.79 -17.73
C THR A 539 2.27 -18.32 -17.50
N LEU A 540 2.00 -17.83 -16.30
CA LEU A 540 2.33 -16.45 -15.90
C LEU A 540 3.82 -16.16 -16.08
N LYS A 541 4.69 -17.10 -15.72
CA LYS A 541 6.14 -16.94 -15.85
C LYS A 541 6.57 -16.64 -17.29
N GLU A 542 5.95 -17.26 -18.28
CA GLU A 542 6.32 -17.05 -19.68
C GLU A 542 5.95 -15.64 -20.17
N VAL A 543 4.75 -15.16 -19.86
CA VAL A 543 4.32 -13.80 -20.27
C VAL A 543 5.04 -12.73 -19.46
N TYR A 544 5.29 -12.95 -18.16
CA TYR A 544 6.09 -12.07 -17.32
C TYR A 544 7.50 -11.90 -17.88
N ASN A 545 8.14 -13.01 -18.29
CA ASN A 545 9.45 -12.97 -18.92
C ASN A 545 9.41 -12.23 -20.25
N ALA A 546 8.38 -12.43 -21.08
CA ALA A 546 8.27 -11.74 -22.36
C ALA A 546 8.16 -10.22 -22.20
N ILE A 547 7.35 -9.72 -21.25
CA ILE A 547 7.24 -8.28 -20.95
C ILE A 547 8.60 -7.74 -20.49
N ARG A 548 9.26 -8.44 -19.57
CA ARG A 548 10.55 -8.00 -19.02
C ARG A 548 11.71 -8.10 -20.00
N GLU A 549 11.67 -9.02 -20.95
CA GLU A 549 12.64 -9.12 -22.04
C GLU A 549 12.58 -7.89 -22.95
N GLU A 550 11.38 -7.35 -23.19
CA GLU A 550 11.18 -6.14 -24.00
C GLU A 550 11.60 -4.86 -23.27
N THR A 551 11.29 -4.73 -21.98
CA THR A 551 11.47 -3.46 -21.23
C THR A 551 12.71 -3.43 -20.35
N ARG A 552 13.22 -4.60 -19.96
CA ARG A 552 14.29 -4.81 -18.96
C ARG A 552 13.96 -4.33 -17.54
N SER A 553 12.70 -3.99 -17.28
CA SER A 553 12.23 -3.53 -15.98
C SER A 553 12.24 -4.65 -14.93
N ASN A 554 12.48 -4.26 -13.68
CA ASN A 554 12.34 -5.10 -12.49
C ASN A 554 11.42 -4.47 -11.46
N ASP A 555 10.70 -3.41 -11.84
CA ASP A 555 9.62 -2.90 -11.02
C ASP A 555 8.55 -3.99 -10.87
N ILE A 556 7.72 -3.88 -9.84
CA ILE A 556 6.70 -4.88 -9.53
C ILE A 556 5.39 -4.16 -9.28
N VAL A 557 4.33 -4.58 -9.96
CA VAL A 557 2.97 -4.13 -9.67
C VAL A 557 2.18 -5.30 -9.10
N PHE A 558 1.72 -5.18 -7.86
CA PHE A 558 0.77 -6.11 -7.24
C PHE A 558 -0.65 -5.58 -7.39
N SER A 559 -1.57 -6.49 -7.69
CA SER A 559 -3.01 -6.23 -7.68
C SER A 559 -3.75 -7.45 -7.12
N THR A 560 -5.06 -7.35 -7.03
CA THR A 560 -5.96 -8.43 -6.61
C THR A 560 -7.13 -8.54 -7.59
N ILE A 561 -7.71 -9.72 -7.68
CA ILE A 561 -9.03 -9.94 -8.29
C ILE A 561 -10.15 -9.98 -7.23
N ASP A 562 -9.85 -9.69 -5.97
CA ASP A 562 -10.88 -9.40 -4.99
C ASP A 562 -11.62 -8.12 -5.39
N SER A 563 -12.94 -8.22 -5.39
CA SER A 563 -13.86 -7.09 -5.55
C SER A 563 -13.59 -6.02 -4.50
N TRP A 564 -13.78 -4.76 -4.86
CA TRP A 564 -13.53 -3.65 -3.95
C TRP A 564 -14.43 -3.72 -2.70
N SER A 565 -13.81 -3.87 -1.53
CA SER A 565 -14.48 -3.72 -0.23
C SER A 565 -14.73 -2.24 0.07
N TYR A 566 -15.91 -1.72 -0.30
CA TYR A 566 -16.27 -0.33 -0.02
C TYR A 566 -16.43 -0.09 1.49
N TRP A 567 -16.31 1.18 1.90
CA TRP A 567 -16.28 1.58 3.30
C TRP A 567 -16.85 2.99 3.46
N TYR A 568 -17.31 3.32 4.66
CA TYR A 568 -17.82 4.65 5.01
C TYR A 568 -16.79 5.47 5.81
N VAL A 569 -16.72 6.77 5.54
CA VAL A 569 -15.86 7.72 6.25
C VAL A 569 -16.19 7.69 7.74
N ASN A 570 -15.14 7.74 8.57
CA ASN A 570 -15.18 7.62 10.03
C ASN A 570 -15.59 6.25 10.60
N GLU A 571 -16.19 5.34 9.83
CA GLU A 571 -16.44 3.96 10.29
C GLU A 571 -15.17 3.10 10.25
N ARG A 572 -14.29 3.35 9.27
CA ARG A 572 -12.95 2.72 9.17
C ARG A 572 -12.99 1.18 9.23
N ARG A 573 -13.96 0.59 8.54
CA ARG A 573 -14.15 -0.85 8.35
C ARG A 573 -14.85 -1.10 7.00
N PRO A 574 -14.73 -2.32 6.43
CA PRO A 574 -15.53 -2.73 5.29
C PRO A 574 -17.03 -2.62 5.58
N ALA A 575 -17.82 -2.19 4.60
CA ALA A 575 -19.28 -2.10 4.68
C ALA A 575 -19.99 -3.08 3.73
N GLY A 576 -19.36 -3.41 2.59
CA GLY A 576 -19.82 -4.41 1.63
C GLY A 576 -18.83 -4.50 0.47
N GLU A 577 -19.23 -5.16 -0.62
CA GLU A 577 -18.42 -5.35 -1.82
C GLU A 577 -19.20 -4.94 -3.08
N TYR A 578 -18.50 -4.37 -4.06
CA TYR A 578 -19.02 -4.19 -5.43
C TYR A 578 -18.40 -5.24 -6.32
N LEU A 579 -19.18 -6.26 -6.69
CA LEU A 579 -18.68 -7.52 -7.25
C LEU A 579 -17.84 -7.33 -8.52
N GLY A 580 -18.26 -6.46 -9.43
CA GLY A 580 -17.56 -6.15 -10.67
C GLY A 580 -16.42 -5.14 -10.54
N ALA A 581 -16.23 -4.51 -9.38
CA ALA A 581 -15.26 -3.43 -9.22
C ALA A 581 -13.85 -3.97 -8.92
N LEU A 582 -13.07 -4.27 -9.96
CA LEU A 582 -11.69 -4.77 -9.84
C LEU A 582 -10.63 -3.68 -10.02
N PHE A 583 -9.39 -3.97 -9.57
CA PHE A 583 -8.25 -3.07 -9.67
C PHE A 583 -7.34 -3.37 -10.88
N ILE A 584 -7.63 -4.43 -11.64
CA ILE A 584 -6.74 -4.96 -12.69
C ILE A 584 -6.56 -4.00 -13.88
N GLY A 585 -7.59 -3.22 -14.25
CA GLY A 585 -7.48 -2.21 -15.30
C GLY A 585 -6.45 -1.12 -14.98
N PRO A 586 -6.64 -0.36 -13.88
CA PRO A 586 -5.68 0.63 -13.41
C PRO A 586 -4.29 0.03 -13.13
N ALA A 587 -4.22 -1.19 -12.59
CA ALA A 587 -2.97 -1.91 -12.38
C ALA A 587 -2.22 -2.16 -13.70
N ALA A 588 -2.89 -2.63 -14.75
CA ALA A 588 -2.29 -2.84 -16.06
C ALA A 588 -1.80 -1.53 -16.70
N TYR A 589 -2.54 -0.43 -16.52
CA TYR A 589 -2.14 0.88 -17.04
C TYR A 589 -0.84 1.40 -16.39
N ILE A 590 -0.72 1.35 -15.05
CA ILE A 590 0.54 1.73 -14.39
C ILE A 590 1.66 0.72 -14.70
N ALA A 591 1.35 -0.57 -14.81
CA ALA A 591 2.29 -1.62 -15.16
C ALA A 591 2.88 -1.43 -16.57
N ALA A 592 2.07 -0.99 -17.54
CA ALA A 592 2.53 -0.58 -18.87
C ALA A 592 3.49 0.63 -18.82
N HIS A 593 3.21 1.60 -17.95
CA HIS A 593 4.12 2.73 -17.69
C HIS A 593 5.43 2.29 -17.06
N HIS A 594 5.43 1.31 -16.15
CA HIS A 594 6.63 0.75 -15.52
C HIS A 594 7.31 -0.36 -16.33
N GLY A 595 6.64 -0.84 -17.40
CA GLY A 595 7.14 -1.86 -18.29
C GLY A 595 7.27 -3.22 -17.59
N THR A 596 6.37 -3.52 -16.67
CA THR A 596 6.43 -4.72 -15.84
C THR A 596 5.08 -5.43 -15.85
N PRO A 597 5.01 -6.76 -15.66
CA PRO A 597 3.74 -7.47 -15.48
C PRO A 597 2.99 -7.09 -14.19
N VAL A 598 1.72 -7.50 -14.11
CA VAL A 598 0.88 -7.40 -12.90
C VAL A 598 0.84 -8.73 -12.17
N LEU A 599 1.37 -8.75 -10.96
CA LEU A 599 1.29 -9.90 -10.07
C LEU A 599 -0.05 -9.85 -9.32
N ILE A 600 -1.07 -10.48 -9.90
CA ILE A 600 -2.36 -10.74 -9.25
C ILE A 600 -2.14 -11.75 -8.12
N VAL A 601 -2.30 -11.33 -6.86
CA VAL A 601 -1.86 -12.12 -5.70
C VAL A 601 -2.56 -13.48 -5.61
N GLU A 602 -3.85 -13.57 -5.97
CA GLU A 602 -4.62 -14.82 -5.94
C GLU A 602 -4.06 -15.86 -6.90
N ASN A 603 -3.45 -15.44 -8.01
CA ASN A 603 -2.94 -16.34 -9.05
C ASN A 603 -1.60 -16.99 -8.73
N HIS A 604 -1.01 -16.67 -7.58
CA HIS A 604 0.23 -17.25 -7.09
C HIS A 604 0.02 -17.80 -5.68
N PRO A 605 0.07 -19.13 -5.46
CA PRO A 605 -0.17 -19.72 -4.13
C PRO A 605 0.69 -19.11 -3.00
N ARG A 606 1.95 -18.77 -3.29
CA ARG A 606 2.82 -18.11 -2.30
C ARG A 606 2.40 -16.69 -1.94
N LEU A 607 1.88 -15.92 -2.90
CA LEU A 607 1.39 -14.57 -2.65
C LEU A 607 0.00 -14.60 -2.00
N SER A 608 -0.90 -15.45 -2.49
CA SER A 608 -2.26 -15.58 -1.98
C SER A 608 -2.27 -16.03 -0.53
N SER A 609 -1.39 -16.95 -0.12
CA SER A 609 -1.24 -17.32 1.29
C SER A 609 -0.59 -16.21 2.12
N ALA A 610 0.44 -15.53 1.62
CA ALA A 610 1.14 -14.47 2.35
C ALA A 610 0.24 -13.26 2.66
N VAL A 611 -0.65 -12.87 1.73
CA VAL A 611 -1.49 -11.67 1.88
C VAL A 611 -2.55 -11.80 2.97
N VAL A 612 -2.91 -13.04 3.37
CA VAL A 612 -3.98 -13.32 4.34
C VAL A 612 -3.77 -12.57 5.64
N TRP A 613 -2.60 -12.68 6.27
CA TRP A 613 -2.34 -11.98 7.54
C TRP A 613 -2.48 -10.46 7.38
N HIS A 614 -1.99 -9.90 6.28
CA HIS A 614 -2.05 -8.45 6.03
C HIS A 614 -3.49 -7.95 5.91
N LYS A 615 -4.31 -8.66 5.12
CA LYS A 615 -5.73 -8.37 4.93
C LYS A 615 -6.49 -8.48 6.26
N GLU A 616 -6.34 -9.60 6.96
CA GLU A 616 -7.07 -9.88 8.19
C GLU A 616 -6.65 -8.96 9.35
N PHE A 617 -5.35 -8.64 9.46
CA PHE A 617 -4.85 -7.67 10.43
C PHE A 617 -5.46 -6.29 10.20
N TRP A 618 -5.46 -5.79 8.96
CA TRP A 618 -5.96 -4.45 8.67
C TRP A 618 -7.47 -4.34 8.86
N ARG A 619 -8.25 -5.32 8.37
CA ARG A 619 -9.71 -5.36 8.54
C ARG A 619 -10.14 -5.33 10.02
N ARG A 620 -9.34 -5.89 10.93
CA ARG A 620 -9.62 -5.90 12.38
C ARG A 620 -9.13 -4.66 13.12
N ASN A 621 -8.08 -4.00 12.65
CA ASN A 621 -7.41 -2.96 13.44
C ASN A 621 -7.56 -1.53 12.87
N ALA A 622 -8.00 -1.37 11.62
CA ALA A 622 -8.13 -0.07 10.96
C ALA A 622 -9.08 0.90 11.70
N TYR A 623 -10.10 0.37 12.40
CA TYR A 623 -11.06 1.20 13.12
C TYR A 623 -10.43 1.93 14.32
N ASN A 624 -9.41 1.34 14.94
CA ASN A 624 -8.70 1.92 16.07
C ASN A 624 -7.17 1.69 15.96
N PRO A 625 -6.49 2.42 15.06
CA PRO A 625 -5.07 2.20 14.79
C PRO A 625 -4.15 2.58 15.97
N ASN A 626 -4.69 3.24 17.01
CA ASN A 626 -3.94 3.61 18.21
C ASN A 626 -4.09 2.56 19.34
N ALA A 627 -4.86 1.50 19.13
CA ALA A 627 -5.06 0.48 20.13
C ALA A 627 -3.81 -0.40 20.30
N PRO A 628 -3.49 -0.90 21.51
CA PRO A 628 -2.37 -1.82 21.74
C PRO A 628 -2.28 -2.98 20.73
N GLN A 629 -3.43 -3.55 20.37
CA GLN A 629 -3.58 -4.65 19.40
C GLN A 629 -3.37 -4.24 17.93
N ALA A 630 -3.34 -2.94 17.63
CA ALA A 630 -3.14 -2.40 16.29
C ALA A 630 -1.66 -2.23 15.90
N LEU A 631 -0.72 -2.74 16.72
CA LEU A 631 0.66 -2.88 16.29
C LEU A 631 0.84 -4.11 15.40
N PRO A 632 1.36 -3.94 14.17
CA PRO A 632 1.67 -5.08 13.32
C PRO A 632 2.86 -5.86 13.88
N SER A 633 2.73 -7.19 13.92
CA SER A 633 3.82 -8.10 14.29
C SER A 633 4.96 -8.02 13.28
N VAL A 634 6.17 -7.75 13.78
CA VAL A 634 7.40 -7.78 12.97
C VAL A 634 7.69 -9.18 12.44
N ALA A 635 7.44 -10.22 13.24
CA ALA A 635 7.62 -11.61 12.82
C ALA A 635 6.73 -11.96 11.63
N ASN A 636 5.45 -11.59 11.66
CA ASN A 636 4.55 -11.87 10.55
C ASN A 636 4.99 -11.14 9.28
N MET A 637 5.32 -9.85 9.37
CA MET A 637 5.86 -9.10 8.22
C MET A 637 7.17 -9.69 7.68
N TYR A 638 8.06 -10.17 8.56
CA TYR A 638 9.32 -10.79 8.15
C TYR A 638 9.09 -12.14 7.45
N ILE A 639 8.22 -13.00 8.00
CA ILE A 639 7.93 -14.33 7.46
C ILE A 639 7.21 -14.22 6.12
N THR A 640 6.13 -13.43 6.04
CA THR A 640 5.39 -13.22 4.79
C THR A 640 6.22 -12.46 3.76
N GLY A 641 6.99 -11.46 4.19
CA GLY A 641 7.90 -10.71 3.32
C GLY A 641 9.00 -11.58 2.70
N THR A 642 9.57 -12.50 3.48
CA THR A 642 10.56 -13.48 2.98
C THR A 642 9.91 -14.38 1.92
N ARG A 643 8.71 -14.90 2.19
CA ARG A 643 7.95 -15.72 1.22
C ARG A 643 7.66 -14.97 -0.08
N VAL A 644 7.32 -13.68 0.00
CA VAL A 644 7.10 -12.84 -1.19
C VAL A 644 8.42 -12.63 -1.96
N TYR A 645 9.54 -12.37 -1.27
CA TYR A 645 10.82 -12.21 -1.96
C TYR A 645 11.33 -13.50 -2.60
N ASP A 646 11.04 -14.67 -2.01
CA ASP A 646 11.39 -15.96 -2.62
C ASP A 646 10.69 -16.15 -3.99
N ILE A 647 9.40 -15.82 -4.09
CA ILE A 647 8.71 -15.86 -5.39
C ILE A 647 9.24 -14.79 -6.35
N LEU A 648 9.46 -13.56 -5.89
CA LEU A 648 10.03 -12.50 -6.74
C LEU A 648 11.38 -12.92 -7.31
N LYS A 649 12.21 -13.60 -6.52
CA LYS A 649 13.49 -14.18 -6.96
C LYS A 649 13.31 -15.32 -7.96
N ASP A 650 12.37 -16.23 -7.75
CA ASP A 650 12.11 -17.37 -8.65
C ASP A 650 11.60 -16.94 -10.04
N TYR A 651 10.89 -15.81 -10.07
CA TYR A 651 10.45 -15.15 -11.29
C TYR A 651 11.48 -14.12 -11.82
N GLY A 652 12.58 -13.93 -11.08
CA GLY A 652 13.74 -13.13 -11.47
C GLY A 652 13.61 -11.63 -11.29
N PHE A 653 12.61 -11.14 -10.56
CA PHE A 653 12.40 -9.72 -10.23
C PHE A 653 13.42 -9.19 -9.21
N ASP A 654 13.81 -9.99 -8.21
CA ASP A 654 14.85 -9.64 -7.24
C ASP A 654 16.22 -9.59 -7.93
N ARG A 655 16.70 -8.37 -8.22
CA ARG A 655 17.97 -8.11 -8.93
C ARG A 655 18.86 -7.18 -8.11
N ALA A 656 20.04 -6.87 -8.63
CA ALA A 656 20.92 -5.90 -7.96
C ALA A 656 20.28 -4.49 -7.95
N GLY A 657 20.02 -3.95 -6.77
CA GLY A 657 19.39 -2.65 -6.58
C GLY A 657 18.26 -2.73 -5.54
N MET A 658 17.47 -1.67 -5.45
CA MET A 658 16.16 -1.70 -4.77
C MET A 658 15.09 -1.67 -5.85
N GLU A 659 14.14 -2.60 -5.80
CA GLU A 659 12.98 -2.60 -6.70
C GLU A 659 11.98 -1.51 -6.30
N SER A 660 11.27 -0.96 -7.29
CA SER A 660 10.04 -0.21 -7.03
C SER A 660 8.89 -1.20 -6.96
N ILE A 661 8.14 -1.19 -5.86
CA ILE A 661 6.98 -2.06 -5.68
C ILE A 661 5.74 -1.18 -5.56
N ILE A 662 4.73 -1.43 -6.38
CA ILE A 662 3.47 -0.69 -6.38
C ILE A 662 2.33 -1.66 -6.09
N THR A 663 1.54 -1.37 -5.06
CA THR A 663 0.27 -2.08 -4.80
C THR A 663 -0.91 -1.24 -5.31
N VAL A 664 -1.71 -1.80 -6.21
CA VAL A 664 -2.95 -1.20 -6.69
C VAL A 664 -4.10 -2.05 -6.18
N ALA A 665 -4.67 -1.66 -5.04
CA ALA A 665 -5.76 -2.38 -4.39
C ALA A 665 -6.42 -1.52 -3.31
N GLY A 666 -7.69 -1.81 -3.04
CA GLY A 666 -8.40 -1.25 -1.90
C GLY A 666 -7.72 -1.62 -0.58
N GLN A 667 -7.80 -0.72 0.41
CA GLN A 667 -7.09 -0.87 1.68
C GLN A 667 -7.53 -2.10 2.49
N TYR A 668 -8.75 -2.62 2.27
CA TYR A 668 -9.28 -3.81 2.95
C TYR A 668 -9.20 -5.08 2.13
N ASP A 669 -8.71 -4.97 0.89
CA ASP A 669 -8.53 -6.08 -0.05
C ASP A 669 -7.08 -6.57 0.04
N ILE A 670 -6.12 -5.63 0.01
CA ILE A 670 -4.73 -5.87 0.45
C ILE A 670 -4.39 -4.89 1.58
N GLY A 671 -4.15 -5.39 2.80
CA GLY A 671 -3.91 -4.53 3.97
C GLY A 671 -2.61 -3.73 3.92
N ILE A 672 -2.58 -2.55 4.55
CA ILE A 672 -1.44 -1.60 4.50
C ILE A 672 -0.13 -2.18 5.05
N THR A 673 -0.19 -3.23 5.89
CA THR A 673 1.01 -3.91 6.37
C THR A 673 1.77 -4.63 5.25
N TRP A 674 1.12 -4.90 4.10
CA TRP A 674 1.73 -5.48 2.90
C TRP A 674 2.81 -4.56 2.33
N ASP A 675 2.56 -3.25 2.28
CA ASP A 675 3.57 -2.31 1.80
C ASP A 675 4.67 -2.13 2.84
N ARG A 676 4.28 -2.19 4.14
CA ARG A 676 5.21 -1.98 5.24
C ARG A 676 6.32 -3.03 5.32
N MET A 677 6.03 -4.28 4.95
CA MET A 677 7.04 -5.34 4.99
C MET A 677 8.19 -5.16 3.97
N PHE A 678 8.00 -4.32 2.94
CA PHE A 678 9.02 -4.10 1.91
C PHE A 678 10.02 -2.99 2.25
N PHE A 679 9.75 -2.13 3.23
CA PHE A 679 10.66 -1.04 3.58
C PHE A 679 12.04 -1.57 3.99
N GLY A 680 13.08 -0.95 3.43
CA GLY A 680 14.48 -1.33 3.64
C GLY A 680 15.03 -2.33 2.63
N ARG A 681 14.15 -3.05 1.89
CA ARG A 681 14.55 -3.91 0.77
C ARG A 681 14.12 -3.37 -0.59
N ALA A 682 12.94 -2.76 -0.66
CA ALA A 682 12.41 -2.09 -1.84
C ALA A 682 11.91 -0.67 -1.52
N THR A 683 11.47 0.04 -2.55
CA THR A 683 10.75 1.31 -2.46
C THR A 683 9.26 1.05 -2.71
N PRO A 684 8.45 0.80 -1.66
CA PRO A 684 7.03 0.51 -1.82
C PRO A 684 6.18 1.78 -2.01
N GLY A 685 5.16 1.69 -2.85
CA GLY A 685 4.11 2.67 -3.07
C GLY A 685 2.74 2.01 -3.24
N ARG A 686 1.65 2.78 -3.07
CA ARG A 686 0.29 2.25 -3.14
C ARG A 686 -0.68 3.24 -3.78
N PHE A 687 -1.60 2.70 -4.57
CA PHE A 687 -2.85 3.34 -4.97
C PHE A 687 -4.03 2.57 -4.35
N PHE A 688 -4.92 3.29 -3.65
CA PHE A 688 -6.07 2.70 -2.96
C PHE A 688 -7.28 3.63 -3.03
N GLY A 689 -8.45 3.11 -2.68
CA GLY A 689 -9.75 3.75 -2.88
C GLY A 689 -10.65 2.79 -3.65
N SER A 690 -11.61 3.32 -4.40
CA SER A 690 -12.28 2.56 -5.47
C SER A 690 -11.34 2.36 -6.68
N PRO A 691 -11.63 1.43 -7.60
CA PRO A 691 -10.94 1.36 -8.89
C PRO A 691 -10.91 2.69 -9.64
N VAL A 692 -12.02 3.43 -9.60
CA VAL A 692 -12.14 4.78 -10.16
C VAL A 692 -11.12 5.74 -9.52
N ASP A 693 -10.98 5.71 -8.19
CA ASP A 693 -9.99 6.50 -7.45
C ASP A 693 -8.56 6.20 -7.90
N THR A 694 -8.24 4.91 -7.98
CA THR A 694 -6.89 4.48 -8.40
C THR A 694 -6.58 4.93 -9.83
N GLY A 695 -7.55 4.92 -10.74
CA GLY A 695 -7.37 5.35 -12.13
C GLY A 695 -6.90 6.81 -12.24
N TYR A 696 -7.60 7.75 -11.59
CA TYR A 696 -7.19 9.16 -11.68
C TYR A 696 -5.97 9.48 -10.79
N TRP A 697 -5.71 8.74 -9.70
CA TRP A 697 -4.47 8.89 -8.93
C TRP A 697 -3.24 8.46 -9.72
N ILE A 698 -3.34 7.33 -10.42
CA ILE A 698 -2.31 6.81 -11.31
C ILE A 698 -2.04 7.82 -12.43
N CYS A 699 -3.08 8.28 -13.13
CA CYS A 699 -2.92 9.28 -14.18
C CYS A 699 -2.25 10.57 -13.65
N ARG A 700 -2.67 11.07 -12.48
CA ARG A 700 -2.04 12.25 -11.86
C ARG A 700 -0.56 12.04 -11.59
N ASN A 701 -0.15 10.85 -11.15
CA ASN A 701 1.25 10.53 -10.86
C ASN A 701 2.09 10.38 -12.14
N VAL A 702 1.58 9.62 -13.12
CA VAL A 702 2.24 9.43 -14.41
C VAL A 702 2.45 10.78 -15.10
N PHE A 703 1.42 11.63 -15.17
CA PHE A 703 1.49 12.92 -15.86
C PHE A 703 1.96 14.07 -14.98
N TYR A 704 2.29 13.85 -13.70
CA TYR A 704 2.78 14.91 -12.81
C TYR A 704 3.93 15.75 -13.42
N PRO A 705 4.91 15.17 -14.13
CA PRO A 705 5.99 15.94 -14.77
C PRO A 705 5.49 16.97 -15.79
N ALA A 706 4.31 16.76 -16.39
CA ALA A 706 3.66 17.71 -17.27
C ALA A 706 2.68 18.61 -16.52
N LEU A 707 1.87 18.03 -15.62
CA LEU A 707 0.82 18.73 -14.87
C LEU A 707 1.36 19.75 -13.86
N ILE A 708 2.57 19.55 -13.33
CA ILE A 708 3.13 20.50 -12.36
C ILE A 708 3.23 21.93 -12.93
N PHE A 709 3.43 22.06 -14.25
CA PHE A 709 3.56 23.35 -14.95
C PHE A 709 2.28 24.13 -15.12
N VAL A 710 1.11 23.51 -14.88
CA VAL A 710 -0.17 24.24 -14.82
C VAL A 710 -0.56 24.65 -13.40
N ASN A 711 0.19 24.21 -12.38
CA ASN A 711 -0.04 24.63 -11.00
C ASN A 711 0.26 26.13 -10.85
N PRO A 712 -0.70 26.94 -10.34
CA PRO A 712 -0.50 28.38 -10.12
C PRO A 712 0.74 28.70 -9.25
N ALA A 713 1.16 27.79 -8.38
CA ALA A 713 2.34 27.95 -7.53
C ALA A 713 3.67 28.07 -8.31
N LEU A 714 3.69 27.70 -9.60
CA LEU A 714 4.84 27.89 -10.48
C LEU A 714 4.87 29.24 -11.22
N ASP A 715 3.89 30.13 -10.98
CA ASP A 715 3.93 31.49 -11.52
C ASP A 715 5.27 32.18 -11.14
N PRO A 716 6.06 32.65 -12.12
CA PRO A 716 7.33 33.34 -11.87
C PRO A 716 7.19 34.59 -11.00
N ASP A 717 6.02 35.24 -11.01
CA ASP A 717 5.71 36.40 -10.19
C ASP A 717 5.23 36.02 -8.78
N GLY A 718 4.93 34.73 -8.55
CA GLY A 718 4.41 34.18 -7.30
C GLY A 718 2.91 34.39 -7.12
N ILE A 719 2.36 33.78 -6.08
CA ILE A 719 0.92 33.79 -5.77
C ILE A 719 0.64 34.32 -4.36
N SER A 720 -0.57 34.86 -4.17
CA SER A 720 -1.02 35.40 -2.88
C SER A 720 -1.66 34.32 -2.01
N LEU A 721 -1.05 34.04 -0.86
CA LEU A 721 -1.50 33.03 0.10
C LEU A 721 -1.68 33.65 1.49
N ILE A 722 -2.59 33.09 2.28
CA ILE A 722 -2.85 33.51 3.66
C ILE A 722 -1.72 32.99 4.55
N ASN A 723 -0.91 33.89 5.08
CA ASN A 723 0.19 33.55 5.98
C ASN A 723 -0.18 33.84 7.43
N GLY A 724 0.39 33.05 8.34
CA GLY A 724 0.16 33.09 9.77
C GLY A 724 0.75 34.34 10.42
N SER A 725 0.33 34.60 11.66
CA SER A 725 0.87 35.72 12.44
C SER A 725 2.28 35.43 12.96
N SER A 726 3.04 36.49 13.20
CA SER A 726 4.30 36.45 13.96
C SER A 726 4.10 37.12 15.31
N SER A 727 4.71 36.57 16.36
CA SER A 727 4.61 37.11 17.71
C SER A 727 5.86 36.85 18.54
N HIS A 728 6.09 37.70 19.54
CA HIS A 728 7.09 37.51 20.58
C HIS A 728 6.48 37.66 21.97
N ARG A 729 7.20 37.17 22.99
CA ARG A 729 6.83 37.39 24.40
C ARG A 729 7.59 38.58 24.97
N ARG A 730 6.90 39.44 25.72
CA ARG A 730 7.48 40.56 26.47
C ARG A 730 8.41 40.03 27.57
N ALA A 731 9.43 40.82 27.91
CA ALA A 731 10.34 40.50 29.01
C ALA A 731 9.64 40.53 30.39
N LEU A 732 8.71 41.46 30.62
CA LEU A 732 7.87 41.50 31.81
C LEU A 732 6.56 40.74 31.59
N PHE A 733 6.22 39.87 32.54
CA PHE A 733 4.99 39.05 32.53
C PHE A 733 4.76 38.21 31.25
N PRO A 734 5.79 37.52 30.71
CA PRO A 734 5.72 36.81 29.42
C PRO A 734 4.58 35.79 29.33
N TRP A 735 4.17 35.21 30.46
CA TRP A 735 3.19 34.12 30.54
C TRP A 735 1.75 34.60 30.82
N THR A 736 1.52 35.92 30.85
CA THR A 736 0.18 36.49 31.05
C THR A 736 -0.52 36.76 29.72
N LYS A 737 -1.83 37.05 29.75
CA LYS A 737 -2.60 37.46 28.56
C LYS A 737 -2.04 38.72 27.88
N LEU A 738 -1.29 39.56 28.62
CA LEU A 738 -0.63 40.76 28.10
C LEU A 738 0.82 40.52 27.67
N GLY A 739 1.34 39.31 27.90
CA GLY A 739 2.72 38.93 27.66
C GLY A 739 3.03 38.59 26.20
N LEU A 740 2.04 38.19 25.40
CA LEU A 740 2.20 37.90 23.97
C LEU A 740 1.91 39.16 23.14
N VAL A 741 2.84 39.55 22.28
CA VAL A 741 2.68 40.68 21.35
C VAL A 741 2.70 40.13 19.94
N ILE A 742 1.65 40.42 19.18
CA ILE A 742 1.57 40.09 17.76
C ILE A 742 2.33 41.17 17.00
N ASP A 743 3.48 40.81 16.42
CA ASP A 743 4.31 41.69 15.59
C ASP A 743 3.71 41.88 14.21
N LYS A 744 3.06 40.82 13.70
CA LYS A 744 2.45 40.77 12.39
C LYS A 744 1.18 39.93 12.46
N PRO A 745 -0.01 40.49 12.19
CA PRO A 745 -1.23 39.70 12.12
C PRO A 745 -1.19 38.76 10.92
N SER A 746 -2.04 37.72 10.94
CA SER A 746 -2.23 36.87 9.77
C SER A 746 -2.85 37.69 8.64
N GLN A 747 -2.31 37.55 7.44
CA GLN A 747 -2.70 38.34 6.27
C GLN A 747 -2.27 37.63 4.98
N GLU A 748 -2.77 38.10 3.84
CA GLU A 748 -2.28 37.63 2.55
C GLU A 748 -0.91 38.19 2.21
N GLU A 749 -0.05 37.33 1.68
CA GLU A 749 1.31 37.66 1.26
C GLU A 749 1.66 36.92 -0.03
N LYS A 750 2.57 37.49 -0.82
CA LYS A 750 2.98 36.93 -2.09
C LYS A 750 4.21 36.03 -1.93
N PHE A 751 4.14 34.81 -2.45
CA PHE A 751 5.21 33.81 -2.36
C PHE A 751 5.53 33.22 -3.72
N LYS A 752 6.83 32.96 -3.97
CA LYS A 752 7.30 32.19 -5.13
C LYS A 752 7.56 30.75 -4.72
N TYR A 753 7.10 29.81 -5.54
CA TYR A 753 7.23 28.37 -5.29
C TYR A 753 6.83 27.99 -3.86
N PRO A 754 5.62 28.39 -3.40
CA PRO A 754 5.25 28.28 -1.99
C PRO A 754 5.15 26.83 -1.53
N VAL A 755 5.68 26.59 -0.33
CA VAL A 755 5.47 25.37 0.45
C VAL A 755 4.69 25.73 1.71
N LEU A 756 3.49 25.17 1.82
CA LEU A 756 2.60 25.39 2.95
C LEU A 756 3.00 24.51 4.13
N GLN A 757 3.14 25.12 5.29
CA GLN A 757 3.59 24.48 6.53
C GLN A 757 2.54 24.70 7.62
N THR A 758 2.02 23.59 8.14
CA THR A 758 0.91 23.62 9.11
C THR A 758 1.29 23.03 10.47
N PHE A 759 2.60 22.89 10.72
CA PHE A 759 3.23 22.16 11.83
C PHE A 759 2.35 21.97 13.07
N LEU A 760 1.93 20.73 13.28
CA LEU A 760 1.39 20.22 14.54
C LEU A 760 2.42 19.33 15.25
N CYS A 761 3.67 19.79 15.34
CA CYS A 761 4.79 19.01 15.88
C CYS A 761 5.29 19.58 17.22
N TYR A 762 5.54 18.70 18.19
CA TYR A 762 6.11 19.04 19.50
C TYR A 762 7.65 18.97 19.53
N ASN A 763 8.28 18.40 18.49
CA ASN A 763 9.73 18.24 18.42
C ASN A 763 10.40 19.58 18.11
N HIS A 764 11.07 20.14 19.10
CA HIS A 764 11.80 21.40 18.97
C HIS A 764 13.12 21.31 19.73
N ARG A 765 14.22 21.27 18.95
CA ARG A 765 15.60 21.20 19.45
C ARG A 765 15.76 20.04 20.42
N PHE A 766 15.35 18.84 19.98
CA PHE A 766 15.26 17.70 20.87
C PHE A 766 16.61 17.35 21.50
N ASN A 767 17.68 17.16 20.73
CA ASN A 767 18.97 16.80 21.32
C ASN A 767 19.66 17.96 22.03
N GLU A 768 19.47 19.20 21.60
CA GLU A 768 20.11 20.34 22.28
C GLU A 768 19.37 20.76 23.58
N ARG A 769 18.03 20.68 23.61
CA ARG A 769 17.17 21.12 24.73
C ARG A 769 16.40 19.99 25.36
N GLY A 770 15.66 19.24 24.55
CA GLY A 770 14.85 18.12 25.02
C GLY A 770 15.67 17.10 25.81
N SER A 771 16.87 16.76 25.37
CA SER A 771 17.74 15.76 26.01
C SER A 771 18.12 16.13 27.45
N LYS A 772 18.27 17.42 27.76
CA LYS A 772 18.54 17.91 29.12
C LYS A 772 17.34 17.66 30.04
N TYR A 773 16.15 17.70 29.46
CA TYR A 773 14.90 17.40 30.16
C TYR A 773 14.71 15.88 30.32
N TRP A 774 14.91 15.12 29.25
CA TRP A 774 14.69 13.67 29.20
C TRP A 774 15.86 12.84 29.76
N GLY A 775 17.03 13.42 29.97
CA GLY A 775 18.23 12.73 30.46
C GLY A 775 18.94 11.84 29.43
N TRP A 776 18.50 11.83 28.17
CA TRP A 776 19.10 11.06 27.07
C TRP A 776 19.05 11.83 25.74
N LYS A 777 19.95 11.49 24.82
CA LYS A 777 19.99 12.02 23.45
C LYS A 777 19.53 10.96 22.47
N TYR A 778 18.76 11.36 21.47
CA TYR A 778 18.46 10.52 20.33
C TYR A 778 19.70 10.30 19.49
N THR A 779 19.94 9.04 19.15
CA THR A 779 21.01 8.60 18.26
C THR A 779 20.36 7.78 17.14
N CYS A 780 20.67 8.13 15.90
CA CYS A 780 20.24 7.40 14.72
C CYS A 780 20.81 5.97 14.72
N ALA A 781 20.21 5.08 13.93
CA ALA A 781 20.66 3.68 13.84
C ALA A 781 22.10 3.52 13.33
N ASP A 782 22.62 4.51 12.60
CA ASP A 782 24.01 4.58 12.10
C ASP A 782 24.98 5.25 13.08
N GLY A 783 24.52 5.61 14.29
CA GLY A 783 25.31 6.26 15.33
C GLY A 783 25.38 7.79 15.22
N MET A 784 24.74 8.41 14.23
CA MET A 784 24.70 9.87 14.15
C MET A 784 23.82 10.47 15.25
N ILE A 785 24.26 11.59 15.82
CA ILE A 785 23.54 12.37 16.83
C ILE A 785 23.07 13.68 16.19
N PRO A 786 21.75 13.82 15.91
CA PRO A 786 21.14 15.07 15.46
C PRO A 786 21.55 16.27 16.31
N GLY A 787 21.93 17.37 15.66
CA GLY A 787 22.43 18.59 16.29
C GLY A 787 23.90 18.56 16.71
N GLU A 788 24.58 17.41 16.67
CA GLU A 788 25.95 17.27 17.20
C GLU A 788 26.94 16.67 16.21
N SER A 789 26.53 15.65 15.46
CA SER A 789 27.40 14.99 14.50
C SER A 789 27.74 15.93 13.34
N PRO A 790 29.02 15.99 12.92
CA PRO A 790 29.41 16.78 11.77
C PRO A 790 28.74 16.24 10.50
N SER A 791 28.40 17.14 9.59
CA SER A 791 27.94 16.80 8.25
C SER A 791 28.92 17.31 7.19
N PHE A 792 29.04 16.57 6.11
CA PHE A 792 29.83 16.97 4.94
C PHE A 792 28.96 17.54 3.81
N ASN A 793 27.65 17.66 4.01
CA ASN A 793 26.76 18.29 3.05
C ASN A 793 26.78 19.81 3.24
N ALA A 794 27.10 20.56 2.18
CA ALA A 794 27.13 22.02 2.23
C ALA A 794 25.78 22.64 2.60
N ILE A 795 24.67 21.95 2.27
CA ILE A 795 23.32 22.37 2.62
C ILE A 795 23.10 22.40 4.13
N ASP A 796 23.91 21.72 4.94
CA ASP A 796 23.78 21.65 6.40
C ASP A 796 24.58 22.75 7.12
N ASN A 797 25.29 23.60 6.38
CA ASN A 797 26.12 24.65 6.97
C ASN A 797 25.28 25.63 7.80
N GLY A 798 25.69 25.92 9.04
CA GLY A 798 25.06 26.92 9.89
C GLY A 798 23.70 26.53 10.48
N VAL A 799 23.30 25.25 10.43
CA VAL A 799 22.05 24.78 11.07
C VAL A 799 22.01 25.05 12.58
N ARG A 800 23.16 25.17 13.24
CA ARG A 800 23.31 25.51 14.67
C ARG A 800 23.54 26.99 14.95
N LEU A 801 23.76 27.81 13.91
CA LEU A 801 24.23 29.19 14.06
C LEU A 801 23.24 30.06 14.82
N LYS A 802 21.94 29.92 14.52
CA LYS A 802 20.87 30.75 15.10
C LYS A 802 20.74 30.61 16.62
N TYR A 803 21.07 29.44 17.18
CA TYR A 803 20.75 29.12 18.57
C TYR A 803 21.95 28.89 19.47
N GLU A 804 23.02 28.34 18.90
CA GLU A 804 24.22 27.99 19.65
C GLU A 804 25.40 28.86 19.24
N GLY A 805 25.27 29.67 18.17
CA GLY A 805 26.35 30.50 17.65
C GLY A 805 27.47 29.69 16.97
N ILE A 806 27.25 28.40 16.74
CA ILE A 806 28.25 27.48 16.20
C ILE A 806 28.15 27.46 14.68
N SER A 807 29.27 27.80 14.02
CA SER A 807 29.43 27.71 12.57
C SER A 807 29.90 26.31 12.15
N GLY A 808 29.66 25.95 10.90
CA GLY A 808 29.99 24.63 10.34
C GLY A 808 28.74 23.84 9.94
N ALA A 809 28.95 22.74 9.22
CA ALA A 809 27.91 21.82 8.80
C ALA A 809 27.74 20.70 9.82
N PHE A 810 26.50 20.51 10.28
CA PHE A 810 26.13 19.50 11.27
C PHE A 810 24.85 18.81 10.84
N PHE A 811 24.70 17.54 11.19
CA PHE A 811 23.43 16.86 11.00
C PHE A 811 22.34 17.61 11.80
N PRO A 812 21.20 17.99 11.19
CA PRO A 812 20.23 18.89 11.83
C PRO A 812 19.58 18.23 13.06
N ASP A 813 19.34 19.01 14.12
CA ASP A 813 18.55 18.57 15.28
C ASP A 813 17.05 18.45 14.91
N PHE A 814 16.27 17.73 15.71
CA PHE A 814 14.82 17.61 15.54
C PHE A 814 14.11 18.92 15.91
N THR A 815 13.99 19.81 14.92
CA THR A 815 13.18 21.04 15.02
C THR A 815 12.51 21.32 13.67
N SER A 816 11.40 20.61 13.42
CA SER A 816 10.69 20.65 12.13
C SER A 816 10.32 22.07 11.72
N SER A 817 9.86 22.89 12.67
CA SER A 817 9.42 24.27 12.41
C SER A 817 10.52 25.25 12.01
N GLU A 818 11.78 24.84 12.04
CA GLU A 818 12.92 25.73 11.76
C GLU A 818 13.89 25.13 10.73
N ILE A 819 14.12 23.82 10.80
CA ILE A 819 15.02 23.12 9.86
C ILE A 819 14.37 22.94 8.49
N ILE A 820 13.10 22.54 8.44
CA ILE A 820 12.36 22.40 7.18
C ILE A 820 12.32 23.73 6.42
N PRO A 821 11.86 24.85 7.01
CA PRO A 821 11.83 26.11 6.29
C PRO A 821 13.22 26.64 5.92
N LEU A 822 14.26 26.33 6.71
CA LEU A 822 15.65 26.63 6.36
C LEU A 822 16.08 25.92 5.07
N TYR A 823 15.85 24.60 4.98
CA TYR A 823 16.18 23.83 3.77
C TYR A 823 15.34 24.25 2.57
N LEU A 824 14.04 24.51 2.78
CA LEU A 824 13.15 25.02 1.74
C LEU A 824 13.64 26.36 1.17
N SER A 825 14.00 27.31 2.04
CA SER A 825 14.57 28.59 1.59
C SER A 825 15.90 28.42 0.86
N ARG A 826 16.75 27.49 1.29
CA ARG A 826 18.00 27.14 0.57
C ARG A 826 17.72 26.53 -0.81
N GLY A 827 16.62 25.80 -0.95
CA GLY A 827 16.10 25.28 -2.21
C GLY A 827 15.37 26.31 -3.08
N GLY A 828 15.21 27.56 -2.61
CA GLY A 828 14.51 28.62 -3.34
C GLY A 828 12.99 28.65 -3.16
N TYR A 829 12.45 27.87 -2.23
CA TYR A 829 11.02 27.81 -1.94
C TYR A 829 10.58 28.90 -0.94
N GLY A 830 9.38 29.46 -1.18
CA GLY A 830 8.72 30.36 -0.24
C GLY A 830 8.03 29.61 0.90
N ASN A 831 8.30 29.97 2.14
CA ASN A 831 7.68 29.34 3.30
C ASN A 831 6.38 30.05 3.68
N VAL A 832 5.25 29.35 3.56
CA VAL A 832 3.93 29.83 3.99
C VAL A 832 3.53 29.07 5.24
N PHE A 833 3.24 29.78 6.34
CA PHE A 833 2.86 29.15 7.60
C PHE A 833 1.37 29.37 7.83
N SER A 834 0.61 28.32 8.14
CA SER A 834 -0.79 28.47 8.55
C SER A 834 -1.24 27.28 9.36
N THR A 835 -1.89 27.52 10.50
CA THR A 835 -2.48 26.44 11.32
C THR A 835 -4.00 26.53 11.38
N ASN A 836 -4.60 27.58 10.78
CA ASN A 836 -6.04 27.74 10.69
C ASN A 836 -6.58 26.90 9.54
N PHE A 837 -7.49 25.97 9.83
CA PHE A 837 -8.05 25.04 8.84
C PHE A 837 -8.58 25.74 7.58
N SER A 838 -9.39 26.79 7.72
CA SER A 838 -9.96 27.52 6.57
C SER A 838 -8.87 28.15 5.69
N ALA A 839 -7.86 28.76 6.31
CA ALA A 839 -6.74 29.35 5.60
C ALA A 839 -5.86 28.29 4.91
N VAL A 840 -5.60 27.16 5.58
CA VAL A 840 -4.87 26.02 5.00
C VAL A 840 -5.58 25.51 3.75
N THR A 841 -6.87 25.18 3.86
CA THR A 841 -7.66 24.68 2.72
C THR A 841 -7.73 25.69 1.58
N THR A 842 -7.89 26.97 1.90
CA THR A 842 -7.89 28.04 0.89
C THR A 842 -6.54 28.14 0.18
N ASN A 843 -5.43 28.04 0.91
CA ASN A 843 -4.09 28.07 0.31
C ASN A 843 -3.82 26.86 -0.57
N LEU A 844 -4.22 25.66 -0.14
CA LEU A 844 -4.11 24.44 -0.95
C LEU A 844 -4.83 24.60 -2.28
N ASN A 845 -6.08 25.11 -2.26
CA ASN A 845 -6.88 25.33 -3.46
C ASN A 845 -6.32 26.43 -4.37
N ARG A 846 -5.64 27.45 -3.82
CA ARG A 846 -4.96 28.49 -4.61
C ARG A 846 -3.68 27.99 -5.28
N GLY A 847 -3.16 26.84 -4.86
CA GLY A 847 -1.95 26.21 -5.38
C GLY A 847 -0.77 26.33 -4.41
N VAL A 848 -0.09 25.21 -4.17
CA VAL A 848 1.20 25.13 -3.47
C VAL A 848 2.06 24.07 -4.16
N ILE A 849 3.39 24.14 -4.00
CA ILE A 849 4.31 23.12 -4.52
C ILE A 849 4.29 21.87 -3.64
N LEU A 850 4.22 22.08 -2.33
CA LEU A 850 4.22 21.03 -1.32
C LEU A 850 3.41 21.50 -0.11
N TRP A 851 2.81 20.56 0.60
CA TRP A 851 2.22 20.78 1.91
C TRP A 851 2.90 19.88 2.94
N ILE A 852 3.31 20.47 4.07
CA ILE A 852 3.98 19.79 5.18
C ILE A 852 3.15 19.98 6.46
N GLY A 853 2.72 18.86 7.04
CA GLY A 853 1.89 18.76 8.24
C GLY A 853 2.65 18.71 9.55
#